data_AF-A0AAV9P2P3-F1
#
_entry.id   AF-A0AAV9P2P3-F1
#
_cell.length_a   1.000
_cell.length_b   1.000
_cell.length_c   1.000
_cell.angle_alpha   90.00
_cell.angle_beta   90.00
_cell.angle_gamma   90.00
#
_symmetry.space_group_name_H-M   'P 1'
#
loop_
_entity.id
_entity.type
_entity.pdbx_description
1 polymer ?
#
loop_
_entity_poly.entity_id
_entity_poly.type
_entity_poly.pdbx_seq_one_letter_code
_entity_poly.pdbx_strand_id
1 'polypeptide(L)'
;MATKRPHAAMNAAPEDDEPVDPSDELMFLALGGGNEVGRSCHIIQYKGKTVMLDAGVHPALEGLAVLPFYDEFDLSTVDILLVTHFHMDHAASLPYVLSKTNFAGKVYMTHPTKAIYKWMMQDSVRVQNTHTSGAGSADGYVNQLFSEQDILSTLPLINTISFNTTHTHNGIRFTPYPAGHVLGACMYLIEIAGLNVMFTGDYSRENDRHLIPAAVPPNVKVDCLITESTFGVSTSIPRSEREAALMKSITRIVGGGGRCLLPVPAIGNAQELMLILEDYWARHPEYQQYPIYYASALARKCMIVYQTYIDAMNDNIRKKFQASQAGTGQGPWDFKFIRSLRGLEKFEDIGGCVMLASPGMLQNGVSRSLLERWAPNDKNAVIITGYNVEGTMARTIQTNPDTIPAIMTGRQQGQGLLGKRGPGGDDQQMIQRRCKVEEFSFAAHVDGQENRIFVEEVNAPVVILVHGEKHNMNRFKSRLLSLQKFKVYSPANCEEVRIPFRREKVARVVGRLASRVQPLPTPPKSEEGDDEDGEGEAKRRKEAEQQVVSGVLVQNDFKLSLMAPEDLREYAGLTTTTIICRQRLTLAAAGTELIRWALEGTFGTVTVVADKHMTNGNSIGHEKVEDADEEVPRQDDTVFEVMGGAVRLICRQGGEVELEWEGNATNDGIADAVMAVLLTLESSPAAVKQSSKLHSHGHEHSDEYDPFGDSTEVKAPNGVGEADTNGKKPGKNPFANLDPETKLNRLFMFLEAQFGEQAIQPIAEPKLPELNGSAEEGDDVGREKAAATELARLHGVGIPVPGIQISVDKMVAKVWLEHLEVECGHKSFADRVRAVTERSMQTIQPLWQ
;
A
#
# COMPACT_ATOMS: atom_id res chain seq x y z
N MET A 1 26.30 26.40 41.08
CA MET A 1 26.34 26.64 39.61
C MET A 1 26.53 25.31 38.93
N ALA A 2 25.44 24.69 38.49
CA ALA A 2 25.44 23.39 37.81
C ALA A 2 25.29 23.65 36.31
N THR A 3 26.26 23.19 35.53
CA THR A 3 26.35 23.38 34.09
C THR A 3 25.32 22.50 33.36
N LYS A 4 24.57 23.13 32.45
CA LYS A 4 23.59 22.50 31.57
C LYS A 4 24.29 21.45 30.68
N ARG A 5 23.84 20.20 30.75
CA ARG A 5 24.06 19.21 29.68
C ARG A 5 22.94 19.34 28.64
N PRO A 6 23.22 19.29 27.33
CA PRO A 6 22.20 19.42 26.29
C PRO A 6 21.30 18.19 26.22
N HIS A 7 20.02 18.45 25.91
CA HIS A 7 18.88 17.52 25.89
C HIS A 7 18.97 16.37 24.85
N ALA A 8 20.05 16.27 24.08
CA ALA A 8 20.19 15.33 22.97
C ALA A 8 20.70 13.93 23.38
N ALA A 9 21.16 13.74 24.63
CA ALA A 9 21.83 12.51 25.05
C ALA A 9 20.92 11.46 25.74
N MET A 10 19.59 11.62 25.69
CA MET A 10 18.64 10.68 26.31
C MET A 10 17.86 9.79 25.32
N ASN A 11 18.15 9.89 24.02
CA ASN A 11 17.54 9.06 22.96
C ASN A 11 18.58 8.18 22.26
N ALA A 12 19.54 7.60 22.98
CA ALA A 12 20.37 6.55 22.39
C ALA A 12 19.56 5.25 22.38
N ALA A 13 19.04 4.88 21.20
CA ALA A 13 18.50 3.56 20.92
C ALA A 13 19.62 2.51 21.07
N PRO A 14 19.30 1.24 21.43
CA PRO A 14 20.28 0.17 21.37
C PRO A 14 20.77 -0.01 19.93
N GLU A 15 22.08 -0.14 19.78
CA GLU A 15 22.80 -0.40 18.53
C GLU A 15 22.38 -1.77 17.94
N ASP A 16 21.36 -1.77 17.08
CA ASP A 16 21.05 -2.83 16.10
C ASP A 16 20.74 -2.10 14.78
N ASP A 17 21.78 -1.51 14.17
CA ASP A 17 21.72 -0.76 12.91
C ASP A 17 21.63 -1.72 11.70
N GLU A 18 20.53 -2.45 11.59
CA GLU A 18 19.99 -2.77 10.27
C GLU A 18 19.10 -1.60 9.83
N PRO A 19 19.29 -1.05 8.61
CA PRO A 19 18.43 0.02 8.12
C PRO A 19 16.97 -0.46 8.15
N VAL A 20 16.14 0.19 8.96
CA VAL A 20 14.70 -0.09 9.00
C VAL A 20 14.15 0.20 7.61
N ASP A 21 13.58 -0.82 6.98
CA ASP A 21 12.84 -0.65 5.73
C ASP A 21 11.78 0.44 5.96
N PRO A 22 11.73 1.51 5.14
CA PRO A 22 10.70 2.57 5.28
C PRO A 22 9.26 2.02 5.34
N SER A 23 9.03 0.80 4.80
CA SER A 23 7.74 0.12 4.89
C SER A 23 7.40 -0.43 6.29
N ASP A 24 8.38 -0.58 7.19
CA ASP A 24 8.24 -1.00 8.59
C ASP A 24 8.05 0.18 9.56
N GLU A 25 7.98 1.40 9.05
CA GLU A 25 7.64 2.59 9.85
C GLU A 25 6.14 2.89 9.75
N LEU A 26 5.47 2.99 10.91
CA LEU A 26 4.16 3.64 10.97
C LEU A 26 4.39 5.14 10.86
N MET A 27 3.92 5.73 9.78
CA MET A 27 3.82 7.19 9.64
C MET A 27 2.47 7.64 10.18
N PHE A 28 2.48 8.66 11.03
CA PHE A 28 1.30 9.39 11.48
C PHE A 28 1.47 10.87 11.12
N LEU A 29 0.44 11.48 10.52
CA LEU A 29 0.41 12.89 10.17
C LEU A 29 -0.92 13.51 10.62
N ALA A 30 -0.86 14.57 11.41
CA ALA A 30 -2.04 15.34 11.77
C ALA A 30 -2.28 16.45 10.72
N LEU A 31 -3.30 16.29 9.87
CA LEU A 31 -3.74 17.38 8.96
C LEU A 31 -4.68 18.37 9.67
N GLY A 32 -5.18 18.01 10.86
CA GLY A 32 -5.96 18.87 11.73
C GLY A 32 -6.19 18.18 13.08
N GLY A 33 -6.52 18.94 14.13
CA GLY A 33 -6.65 18.39 15.49
C GLY A 33 -5.31 18.04 16.18
N GLY A 34 -4.16 18.41 15.59
CA GLY A 34 -2.84 18.33 16.23
C GLY A 34 -2.55 19.60 17.04
N ASN A 35 -2.43 19.48 18.36
CA ASN A 35 -2.29 20.60 19.31
C ASN A 35 -3.45 21.63 19.27
N GLU A 36 -4.62 21.25 18.75
CA GLU A 36 -5.85 22.05 18.75
C GLU A 36 -7.10 21.16 18.91
N VAL A 37 -8.26 21.79 19.11
CA VAL A 37 -9.59 21.14 19.09
C VAL A 37 -10.36 21.70 17.89
N GLY A 38 -10.89 20.82 17.04
CA GLY A 38 -11.51 21.19 15.77
C GLY A 38 -10.77 20.65 14.55
N ARG A 39 -11.49 20.55 13.42
CA ARG A 39 -10.99 20.05 12.11
C ARG A 39 -10.17 18.75 12.21
N SER A 40 -10.59 17.81 13.06
CA SER A 40 -9.92 16.52 13.23
C SER A 40 -9.77 15.79 11.89
N CYS A 41 -8.53 15.47 11.56
CA CYS A 41 -8.15 14.77 10.35
C CYS A 41 -6.73 14.24 10.50
N HIS A 42 -6.56 12.93 10.49
CA HIS A 42 -5.25 12.30 10.66
C HIS A 42 -5.00 11.26 9.57
N ILE A 43 -3.76 11.15 9.12
CA ILE A 43 -3.31 10.12 8.19
C ILE A 43 -2.43 9.13 8.95
N ILE A 44 -2.69 7.85 8.75
CA ILE A 44 -1.74 6.78 9.10
C ILE A 44 -1.33 6.05 7.84
N GLN A 45 -0.03 5.81 7.68
CA GLN A 45 0.52 4.95 6.63
C GLN A 45 1.38 3.85 7.22
N TYR A 46 1.16 2.62 6.76
CA TYR A 46 1.98 1.48 7.11
C TYR A 46 1.94 0.45 5.99
N LYS A 47 3.10 -0.10 5.61
CA LYS A 47 3.22 -1.14 4.57
C LYS A 47 2.48 -0.80 3.25
N GLY A 48 2.58 0.46 2.81
CA GLY A 48 1.96 0.95 1.57
C GLY A 48 0.43 1.09 1.62
N LYS A 49 -0.18 1.02 2.81
CA LYS A 49 -1.61 1.29 3.02
C LYS A 49 -1.80 2.61 3.71
N THR A 50 -2.80 3.38 3.27
CA THR A 50 -3.09 4.72 3.79
C THR A 50 -4.51 4.77 4.34
N VAL A 51 -4.64 5.11 5.62
CA VAL A 51 -5.95 5.32 6.26
C VAL A 51 -6.06 6.78 6.69
N MET A 52 -7.16 7.40 6.31
CA MET A 52 -7.56 8.72 6.79
C MET A 52 -8.58 8.57 7.91
N LEU A 53 -8.36 9.28 9.01
CA LEU A 53 -9.14 9.22 10.23
C LEU A 53 -9.83 10.57 10.44
N ASP A 54 -11.16 10.56 10.38
CA ASP A 54 -12.03 11.74 10.41
C ASP A 54 -11.78 12.78 9.29
N ALA A 55 -12.77 13.65 9.08
CA ALA A 55 -12.76 14.75 8.13
C ALA A 55 -13.61 15.91 8.66
N GLY A 56 -13.07 16.63 9.64
CA GLY A 56 -13.75 17.71 10.37
C GLY A 56 -13.65 19.11 9.77
N VAL A 57 -14.31 20.08 10.41
CA VAL A 57 -14.07 21.54 10.22
C VAL A 57 -13.77 22.23 11.55
N HIS A 58 -13.07 23.37 11.51
CA HIS A 58 -12.76 24.15 12.70
C HIS A 58 -13.92 25.13 13.01
N PRO A 59 -14.62 25.02 14.16
CA PRO A 59 -15.83 25.81 14.42
C PRO A 59 -15.62 27.32 14.60
N ALA A 60 -14.39 27.75 14.91
CA ALA A 60 -14.05 29.16 15.14
C ALA A 60 -13.39 29.87 13.95
N LEU A 61 -13.17 29.17 12.82
CA LEU A 61 -12.58 29.77 11.61
C LEU A 61 -13.66 30.01 10.55
N GLU A 62 -13.31 30.73 9.49
CA GLU A 62 -14.22 31.01 8.36
C GLU A 62 -13.55 30.71 7.01
N GLY A 63 -14.35 30.56 5.95
CA GLY A 63 -13.87 30.27 4.60
C GLY A 63 -13.09 28.95 4.51
N LEU A 64 -12.06 28.91 3.66
CA LEU A 64 -11.21 27.72 3.48
C LEU A 64 -10.38 27.36 4.72
N ALA A 65 -10.14 28.32 5.63
CA ALA A 65 -9.32 28.09 6.82
C ALA A 65 -9.96 27.11 7.82
N VAL A 66 -11.27 26.82 7.70
CA VAL A 66 -11.93 25.81 8.53
C VAL A 66 -11.50 24.39 8.20
N LEU A 67 -10.96 24.17 7.00
CA LEU A 67 -10.61 22.84 6.54
C LEU A 67 -9.31 22.36 7.21
N PRO A 68 -9.11 21.04 7.32
CA PRO A 68 -7.79 20.45 7.49
C PRO A 68 -6.84 20.85 6.35
N PHE A 69 -5.54 20.69 6.58
CA PHE A 69 -4.47 20.98 5.61
C PHE A 69 -4.39 19.91 4.51
N TYR A 70 -5.45 19.79 3.70
CA TYR A 70 -5.54 18.80 2.62
C TYR A 70 -4.51 18.99 1.49
N ASP A 71 -3.90 20.17 1.41
CA ASP A 71 -2.82 20.50 0.49
C ASP A 71 -1.48 19.85 0.85
N GLU A 72 -1.30 19.43 2.10
CA GLU A 72 -0.08 18.80 2.60
C GLU A 72 -0.04 17.28 2.35
N PHE A 73 -1.09 16.69 1.76
CA PHE A 73 -1.16 15.25 1.51
C PHE A 73 -1.98 14.90 0.27
N ASP A 74 -1.49 13.98 -0.55
CA ASP A 74 -2.23 13.49 -1.73
C ASP A 74 -3.34 12.51 -1.33
N LEU A 75 -4.58 13.00 -1.29
CA LEU A 75 -5.76 12.21 -0.91
C LEU A 75 -6.10 11.09 -1.91
N SER A 76 -5.54 11.09 -3.13
CA SER A 76 -5.73 9.99 -4.08
C SER A 76 -5.07 8.69 -3.62
N THR A 77 -4.10 8.78 -2.71
CA THR A 77 -3.38 7.64 -2.12
C THR A 77 -4.12 6.99 -0.95
N VAL A 78 -5.22 7.58 -0.47
CA VAL A 78 -5.99 7.10 0.68
C VAL A 78 -6.86 5.90 0.28
N ASP A 79 -6.63 4.74 0.90
CA ASP A 79 -7.45 3.53 0.67
C ASP A 79 -8.83 3.67 1.31
N ILE A 80 -8.86 4.06 2.59
CA ILE A 80 -10.09 4.18 3.37
C ILE A 80 -10.09 5.44 4.25
N LEU A 81 -11.28 6.03 4.41
CA LEU A 81 -11.57 7.12 5.33
C LEU A 81 -12.55 6.60 6.39
N LEU A 82 -12.13 6.60 7.66
CA LEU A 82 -12.93 6.15 8.79
C LEU A 82 -13.44 7.36 9.57
N VAL A 83 -14.76 7.57 9.61
CA VAL A 83 -15.37 8.61 10.44
C VAL A 83 -15.87 8.03 11.75
N THR A 84 -15.42 8.58 12.87
CA THR A 84 -15.68 8.13 14.24
C THR A 84 -17.11 8.45 14.66
N HIS A 85 -17.53 9.70 14.47
CA HIS A 85 -18.83 10.18 14.89
C HIS A 85 -19.27 11.42 14.09
N PHE A 86 -20.50 11.86 14.33
CA PHE A 86 -21.16 12.83 13.46
C PHE A 86 -20.84 14.28 13.78
N HIS A 87 -20.04 14.65 14.79
CA HIS A 87 -19.81 16.07 15.11
C HIS A 87 -19.07 16.81 13.98
N MET A 88 -19.22 18.14 13.96
CA MET A 88 -18.76 18.96 12.81
C MET A 88 -17.24 18.93 12.66
N ASP A 89 -16.54 18.95 13.78
CA ASP A 89 -15.10 18.81 13.93
C ASP A 89 -14.55 17.42 13.59
N HIS A 90 -15.40 16.43 13.28
CA HIS A 90 -14.98 15.10 12.83
C HIS A 90 -15.53 14.68 11.47
N ALA A 91 -16.64 15.27 11.01
CA ALA A 91 -17.30 14.83 9.78
C ALA A 91 -17.63 15.94 8.77
N ALA A 92 -17.61 17.22 9.17
CA ALA A 92 -18.23 18.25 8.34
C ALA A 92 -17.47 18.65 7.06
N SER A 93 -16.19 18.29 6.91
CA SER A 93 -15.48 18.53 5.65
C SER A 93 -15.56 17.34 4.70
N LEU A 94 -16.22 16.24 5.08
CA LEU A 94 -16.40 15.08 4.22
C LEU A 94 -17.06 15.40 2.86
N PRO A 95 -18.11 16.26 2.74
CA PRO A 95 -18.63 16.62 1.42
C PRO A 95 -17.58 17.31 0.55
N TYR A 96 -16.71 18.13 1.16
CA TYR A 96 -15.61 18.79 0.46
C TYR A 96 -14.59 17.76 -0.04
N VAL A 97 -14.15 16.84 0.83
CA VAL A 97 -13.25 15.74 0.46
C VAL A 97 -13.81 14.96 -0.73
N LEU A 98 -15.07 14.53 -0.66
CA LEU A 98 -15.66 13.64 -1.67
C LEU A 98 -16.03 14.33 -2.99
N SER A 99 -16.27 15.64 -3.00
CA SER A 99 -16.74 16.35 -4.20
C SER A 99 -15.73 17.33 -4.80
N LYS A 100 -14.77 17.82 -4.01
CA LYS A 100 -13.85 18.89 -4.39
C LYS A 100 -12.36 18.49 -4.36
N THR A 101 -12.04 17.26 -3.96
CA THR A 101 -10.64 16.76 -3.93
C THR A 101 -10.45 15.55 -4.85
N ASN A 102 -9.23 15.02 -4.93
CA ASN A 102 -8.86 13.85 -5.73
C ASN A 102 -9.01 12.51 -4.97
N PHE A 103 -9.69 12.51 -3.80
CA PHE A 103 -9.95 11.31 -3.02
C PHE A 103 -10.70 10.24 -3.82
N ALA A 104 -10.18 9.00 -3.83
CA ALA A 104 -10.76 7.86 -4.56
C ALA A 104 -11.07 6.64 -3.66
N GLY A 105 -10.79 6.74 -2.36
CA GLY A 105 -10.96 5.65 -1.39
C GLY A 105 -12.41 5.36 -1.00
N LYS A 106 -12.59 4.47 -0.01
CA LYS A 106 -13.91 4.15 0.58
C LYS A 106 -14.11 4.84 1.92
N VAL A 107 -15.32 5.34 2.16
CA VAL A 107 -15.68 6.01 3.41
C VAL A 107 -16.53 5.10 4.27
N TYR A 108 -16.23 5.01 5.57
CA TYR A 108 -17.00 4.21 6.51
C TYR A 108 -17.51 5.03 7.70
N MET A 109 -18.76 4.79 8.06
CA MET A 109 -19.44 5.34 9.24
C MET A 109 -20.28 4.25 9.90
N THR A 110 -20.56 4.37 11.20
CA THR A 110 -21.63 3.56 11.79
C THR A 110 -23.01 3.96 11.24
N HIS A 111 -23.99 3.05 11.32
CA HIS A 111 -25.35 3.33 10.87
C HIS A 111 -25.97 4.60 11.48
N PRO A 112 -25.91 4.82 12.82
CA PRO A 112 -26.48 6.03 13.41
C PRO A 112 -25.71 7.29 12.98
N THR A 113 -24.38 7.22 12.89
CA THR A 113 -23.54 8.35 12.46
C THR A 113 -23.94 8.83 11.07
N LYS A 114 -24.10 7.92 10.08
CA LYS A 114 -24.53 8.31 8.72
C LYS A 114 -25.93 8.96 8.70
N ALA A 115 -26.86 8.44 9.49
CA ALA A 115 -28.23 8.95 9.55
C ALA A 115 -28.29 10.36 10.13
N ILE A 116 -27.50 10.63 11.17
CA ILE A 116 -27.40 11.94 11.81
C ILE A 116 -26.63 12.92 10.92
N TYR A 117 -25.50 12.48 10.37
CA TYR A 117 -24.62 13.24 9.49
C TYR A 117 -25.41 13.95 8.37
N LYS A 118 -26.30 13.22 7.67
CA LYS A 118 -27.17 13.80 6.62
C LYS A 118 -27.87 15.08 7.08
N TRP A 119 -28.55 15.01 8.22
CA TRP A 119 -29.35 16.13 8.70
C TRP A 119 -28.49 17.26 9.25
N MET A 120 -27.38 16.92 9.90
CA MET A 120 -26.47 17.90 10.46
C MET A 120 -25.75 18.70 9.36
N MET A 121 -25.31 18.05 8.29
CA MET A 121 -24.68 18.74 7.15
C MET A 121 -25.65 19.68 6.43
N GLN A 122 -26.90 19.25 6.21
CA GLN A 122 -27.94 20.09 5.62
C GLN A 122 -28.24 21.33 6.49
N ASP A 123 -28.25 21.17 7.81
CA ASP A 123 -28.42 22.31 8.72
C ASP A 123 -27.24 23.27 8.68
N SER A 124 -26.01 22.75 8.67
CA SER A 124 -24.79 23.57 8.55
C SER A 124 -24.84 24.47 7.31
N VAL A 125 -25.17 23.91 6.14
CA VAL A 125 -25.29 24.69 4.90
C VAL A 125 -26.41 25.73 5.00
N ARG A 126 -27.57 25.37 5.57
CA ARG A 126 -28.68 26.32 5.75
C ARG A 126 -28.32 27.48 6.66
N VAL A 127 -27.64 27.20 7.78
CA VAL A 127 -27.18 28.21 8.73
C VAL A 127 -26.16 29.15 8.07
N GLN A 128 -25.18 28.60 7.34
CA GLN A 128 -24.20 29.40 6.59
C GLN A 128 -24.87 30.29 5.53
N ASN A 129 -25.85 29.78 4.77
CA ASN A 129 -26.56 30.56 3.75
C ASN A 129 -27.39 31.72 4.34
N THR A 130 -27.87 31.57 5.58
CA THR A 130 -28.58 32.63 6.30
C THR A 130 -27.62 33.75 6.74
N HIS A 131 -26.32 33.44 6.89
CA HIS A 131 -25.29 34.44 7.21
C HIS A 131 -24.87 35.26 5.99
N THR A 132 -24.71 34.64 4.82
CA THR A 132 -24.18 35.25 3.58
C THR A 132 -25.18 36.13 2.85
N SER A 133 -26.48 35.82 2.91
CA SER A 133 -27.54 36.54 2.19
C SER A 133 -27.85 37.97 2.70
N GLY A 134 -27.19 38.43 3.78
CA GLY A 134 -27.33 39.78 4.33
C GLY A 134 -26.12 40.71 4.13
N ALA A 135 -24.99 40.21 3.64
CA ALA A 135 -23.86 41.03 3.22
C ALA A 135 -23.96 41.18 1.70
N GLY A 136 -24.09 42.40 1.19
CA GLY A 136 -24.19 42.71 -0.24
C GLY A 136 -22.92 42.41 -1.04
N SER A 137 -22.25 41.29 -0.77
CA SER A 137 -21.20 40.79 -1.65
C SER A 137 -21.87 40.15 -2.85
N ALA A 138 -21.68 40.76 -4.02
CA ALA A 138 -22.02 40.19 -5.32
C ALA A 138 -21.26 38.87 -5.62
N ASP A 139 -20.41 38.43 -4.69
CA ASP A 139 -19.56 37.25 -4.75
C ASP A 139 -20.12 36.08 -3.94
N GLY A 140 -21.44 35.84 -4.03
CA GLY A 140 -22.16 34.77 -3.31
C GLY A 140 -21.63 33.34 -3.51
N TYR A 141 -20.65 33.15 -4.39
CA TYR A 141 -19.95 31.89 -4.63
C TYR A 141 -18.72 31.65 -3.74
N VAL A 142 -18.14 32.68 -3.12
CA VAL A 142 -16.78 32.56 -2.52
C VAL A 142 -16.78 31.99 -1.09
N ASN A 143 -17.90 32.02 -0.37
CA ASN A 143 -17.95 31.62 1.05
C ASN A 143 -18.62 30.28 1.35
N GLN A 144 -19.11 29.56 0.35
CA GLN A 144 -19.77 28.27 0.56
C GLN A 144 -18.85 27.11 0.15
N LEU A 145 -18.34 26.36 1.12
CA LEU A 145 -17.41 25.25 0.90
C LEU A 145 -18.02 24.12 0.06
N PHE A 146 -19.31 23.84 0.28
CA PHE A 146 -20.08 22.84 -0.44
C PHE A 146 -21.58 23.17 -0.41
N SER A 147 -22.29 22.71 -1.43
CA SER A 147 -23.72 22.89 -1.59
C SER A 147 -24.55 21.77 -0.94
N GLU A 148 -25.85 21.99 -0.77
CA GLU A 148 -26.76 20.90 -0.37
C GLU A 148 -26.76 19.76 -1.40
N GLN A 149 -26.55 20.08 -2.68
CA GLN A 149 -26.44 19.09 -3.74
C GLN A 149 -25.17 18.22 -3.58
N ASP A 150 -24.04 18.82 -3.17
CA ASP A 150 -22.81 18.08 -2.88
C ASP A 150 -23.01 17.10 -1.70
N ILE A 151 -23.78 17.49 -0.67
CA ILE A 151 -24.13 16.57 0.43
C ILE A 151 -24.95 15.39 -0.11
N LEU A 152 -25.99 15.66 -0.90
CA LEU A 152 -26.88 14.62 -1.41
C LEU A 152 -26.17 13.66 -2.37
N SER A 153 -25.24 14.15 -3.20
CA SER A 153 -24.48 13.33 -4.14
C SER A 153 -23.42 12.46 -3.45
N THR A 154 -22.89 12.90 -2.30
CA THR A 154 -21.83 12.19 -1.56
C THR A 154 -22.36 11.17 -0.55
N LEU A 155 -23.60 11.33 -0.05
CA LEU A 155 -24.22 10.39 0.89
C LEU A 155 -24.25 8.91 0.43
N PRO A 156 -24.50 8.57 -0.85
CA PRO A 156 -24.43 7.19 -1.34
C PRO A 156 -23.01 6.59 -1.30
N LEU A 157 -21.96 7.42 -1.31
CA LEU A 157 -20.55 6.98 -1.29
C LEU A 157 -20.10 6.49 0.09
N ILE A 158 -20.86 6.80 1.14
CA ILE A 158 -20.56 6.43 2.52
C ILE A 158 -21.07 5.01 2.81
N ASN A 159 -20.18 4.09 3.13
CA ASN A 159 -20.53 2.74 3.57
C ASN A 159 -20.86 2.73 5.07
N THR A 160 -21.93 2.00 5.44
CA THR A 160 -22.31 1.83 6.84
C THR A 160 -21.79 0.52 7.41
N ILE A 161 -21.29 0.57 8.63
CA ILE A 161 -20.76 -0.59 9.37
C ILE A 161 -21.45 -0.74 10.73
N SER A 162 -21.42 -1.96 11.25
CA SER A 162 -22.01 -2.32 12.54
C SER A 162 -20.94 -2.48 13.61
N PHE A 163 -21.28 -2.17 14.86
CA PHE A 163 -20.38 -2.33 16.00
C PHE A 163 -19.89 -3.78 16.14
N ASN A 164 -18.67 -3.93 16.68
CA ASN A 164 -18.03 -5.20 17.00
C ASN A 164 -17.88 -6.17 15.81
N THR A 165 -18.00 -5.67 14.57
CA THR A 165 -17.86 -6.47 13.36
C THR A 165 -16.59 -6.04 12.64
N THR A 166 -15.70 -7.00 12.36
CA THR A 166 -14.48 -6.72 11.59
C THR A 166 -14.81 -6.61 10.11
N HIS A 167 -14.42 -5.49 9.52
CA HIS A 167 -14.51 -5.23 8.08
C HIS A 167 -13.10 -5.24 7.47
N THR A 168 -12.99 -5.60 6.20
CA THR A 168 -11.71 -5.67 5.48
C THR A 168 -11.81 -4.93 4.16
N HIS A 169 -10.84 -4.07 3.86
CA HIS A 169 -10.71 -3.39 2.57
C HIS A 169 -9.23 -3.28 2.19
N ASN A 170 -8.83 -3.73 1.00
CA ASN A 170 -7.45 -3.68 0.51
C ASN A 170 -6.40 -4.19 1.54
N GLY A 171 -6.69 -5.28 2.26
CA GLY A 171 -5.79 -5.83 3.29
C GLY A 171 -5.80 -5.09 4.64
N ILE A 172 -6.54 -3.99 4.77
CA ILE A 172 -6.75 -3.24 6.01
C ILE A 172 -7.97 -3.82 6.72
N ARG A 173 -7.79 -4.33 7.94
CA ARG A 173 -8.89 -4.80 8.78
C ARG A 173 -9.25 -3.70 9.77
N PHE A 174 -10.53 -3.42 9.96
CA PHE A 174 -10.98 -2.42 10.93
C PHE A 174 -12.25 -2.86 11.63
N THR A 175 -12.33 -2.62 12.94
CA THR A 175 -13.47 -2.99 13.79
C THR A 175 -13.92 -1.78 14.62
N PRO A 176 -15.18 -1.31 14.48
CA PRO A 176 -15.70 -0.22 15.29
C PRO A 176 -16.22 -0.72 16.65
N TYR A 177 -15.73 -0.15 17.74
CA TYR A 177 -16.20 -0.36 19.11
C TYR A 177 -16.97 0.86 19.61
N PRO A 178 -18.01 0.72 20.46
CA PRO A 178 -18.73 1.87 21.00
C PRO A 178 -17.79 2.83 21.75
N ALA A 179 -17.90 4.13 21.46
CA ALA A 179 -17.11 5.18 22.13
C ALA A 179 -17.87 5.93 23.23
N GLY A 180 -19.16 5.64 23.45
CA GLY A 180 -20.01 6.54 24.23
C GLY A 180 -20.13 7.88 23.52
N HIS A 181 -19.89 8.98 24.22
CA HIS A 181 -19.84 10.36 23.69
C HIS A 181 -21.13 10.86 23.01
N VAL A 182 -21.48 10.31 21.84
CA VAL A 182 -22.74 10.53 21.13
C VAL A 182 -23.26 9.25 20.46
N LEU A 183 -24.56 9.23 20.14
CA LEU A 183 -25.19 8.08 19.48
C LEU A 183 -24.48 7.68 18.18
N GLY A 184 -23.91 6.48 18.15
CA GLY A 184 -23.20 5.95 16.99
C GLY A 184 -21.70 6.22 16.96
N ALA A 185 -21.15 6.98 17.92
CA ALA A 185 -19.71 7.20 18.01
C ALA A 185 -18.96 5.89 18.22
N CYS A 186 -17.81 5.77 17.57
CA CYS A 186 -16.99 4.57 17.63
C CYS A 186 -15.49 4.84 17.70
N MET A 187 -14.81 3.95 18.42
CA MET A 187 -13.36 3.78 18.38
C MET A 187 -13.03 2.73 17.32
N TYR A 188 -12.08 3.00 16.44
CA TYR A 188 -11.64 2.05 15.42
C TYR A 188 -10.40 1.29 15.88
N LEU A 189 -10.50 -0.03 15.95
CA LEU A 189 -9.33 -0.91 15.95
C LEU A 189 -8.95 -1.22 14.51
N ILE A 190 -7.79 -0.75 14.08
CA ILE A 190 -7.26 -0.88 12.72
C ILE A 190 -6.06 -1.82 12.75
N GLU A 191 -6.08 -2.85 11.91
CA GLU A 191 -5.04 -3.85 11.78
C GLU A 191 -4.48 -3.82 10.35
N ILE A 192 -3.18 -3.50 10.23
CA ILE A 192 -2.44 -3.46 8.96
C ILE A 192 -1.19 -4.31 9.12
N ALA A 193 -1.05 -5.38 8.34
CA ALA A 193 0.08 -6.32 8.44
C ALA A 193 0.40 -6.79 9.88
N GLY A 194 -0.65 -6.95 10.70
CA GLY A 194 -0.56 -7.34 12.11
C GLY A 194 -0.37 -6.19 13.09
N LEU A 195 0.03 -5.00 12.66
CA LEU A 195 0.11 -3.80 13.51
C LEU A 195 -1.30 -3.37 13.92
N ASN A 196 -1.57 -3.31 15.23
CA ASN A 196 -2.87 -2.92 15.76
C ASN A 196 -2.86 -1.48 16.27
N VAL A 197 -3.55 -0.60 15.57
CA VAL A 197 -3.75 0.82 15.92
C VAL A 197 -5.16 1.02 16.44
N MET A 198 -5.33 1.56 17.65
CA MET A 198 -6.62 1.97 18.17
C MET A 198 -6.76 3.48 18.02
N PHE A 199 -7.76 3.94 17.27
CA PHE A 199 -8.14 5.35 17.19
C PHE A 199 -9.45 5.58 17.93
N THR A 200 -9.44 6.42 18.97
CA THR A 200 -10.64 6.59 19.82
C THR A 200 -11.68 7.53 19.22
N GLY A 201 -11.27 8.49 18.38
CA GLY A 201 -12.06 9.72 18.21
C GLY A 201 -12.31 10.38 19.56
N ASP A 202 -13.48 10.98 19.72
CA ASP A 202 -13.98 11.43 21.02
C ASP A 202 -14.74 10.29 21.72
N TYR A 203 -14.45 10.09 23.01
CA TYR A 203 -15.00 8.98 23.76
C TYR A 203 -15.32 9.35 25.22
N SER A 204 -16.31 8.67 25.79
CA SER A 204 -16.72 8.83 27.19
C SER A 204 -16.73 7.47 27.88
N ARG A 205 -16.17 7.41 29.09
CA ARG A 205 -16.23 6.23 29.96
C ARG A 205 -17.30 6.34 31.04
N GLU A 206 -17.90 7.51 31.19
CA GLU A 206 -18.96 7.72 32.16
C GLU A 206 -20.28 7.07 31.70
N ASN A 207 -20.95 6.36 32.61
CA ASN A 207 -22.30 5.85 32.37
C ASN A 207 -23.29 7.02 32.28
N ASP A 208 -23.86 7.23 31.10
CA ASP A 208 -24.94 8.19 30.88
C ASP A 208 -26.30 7.49 30.80
N ARG A 209 -27.38 8.26 30.64
CA ARG A 209 -28.73 7.70 30.65
C ARG A 209 -29.05 6.93 29.38
N HIS A 210 -28.32 7.13 28.29
CA HIS A 210 -28.69 6.63 26.96
C HIS A 210 -27.61 5.96 26.11
N LEU A 211 -26.33 6.20 26.31
CA LEU A 211 -25.22 5.61 25.55
C LEU A 211 -24.51 4.49 26.32
N ILE A 212 -23.77 3.71 25.55
CA ILE A 212 -22.89 2.65 26.05
C ILE A 212 -21.52 3.31 26.31
N PRO A 213 -20.96 3.23 27.52
CA PRO A 213 -19.64 3.79 27.80
C PRO A 213 -18.56 3.06 26.98
N ALA A 214 -17.50 3.80 26.64
CA ALA A 214 -16.32 3.22 26.03
C ALA A 214 -15.63 2.23 26.98
N ALA A 215 -15.19 1.11 26.42
CA ALA A 215 -14.47 0.07 27.13
C ALA A 215 -13.32 -0.46 26.27
N VAL A 216 -12.28 -0.96 26.93
CA VAL A 216 -11.19 -1.65 26.23
C VAL A 216 -11.71 -2.95 25.63
N PRO A 217 -11.52 -3.20 24.32
CA PRO A 217 -11.94 -4.45 23.72
C PRO A 217 -11.26 -5.67 24.37
N PRO A 218 -12.02 -6.74 24.68
CA PRO A 218 -11.46 -7.91 25.34
C PRO A 218 -10.51 -8.66 24.41
N ASN A 219 -9.40 -9.17 24.95
CA ASN A 219 -8.43 -10.02 24.25
C ASN A 219 -7.78 -9.40 23.00
N VAL A 220 -7.72 -8.06 22.92
CA VAL A 220 -7.06 -7.35 21.83
C VAL A 220 -5.78 -6.69 22.35
N LYS A 221 -4.64 -7.02 21.73
CA LYS A 221 -3.39 -6.28 21.95
C LYS A 221 -3.36 -5.06 21.03
N VAL A 222 -3.19 -3.87 21.60
CA VAL A 222 -3.00 -2.62 20.86
C VAL A 222 -1.51 -2.24 20.88
N ASP A 223 -0.94 -1.97 19.71
CA ASP A 223 0.47 -1.56 19.58
C ASP A 223 0.63 -0.03 19.58
N CYS A 224 -0.34 0.69 19.02
CA CYS A 224 -0.40 2.15 19.00
C CYS A 224 -1.81 2.63 19.37
N LEU A 225 -1.92 3.53 20.36
CA LEU A 225 -3.16 4.18 20.75
C LEU A 225 -3.13 5.65 20.31
N ILE A 226 -4.07 6.04 19.46
CA ILE A 226 -4.32 7.44 19.09
C ILE A 226 -5.57 7.88 19.86
N THR A 227 -5.41 8.81 20.80
CA THR A 227 -6.50 9.20 21.71
C THR A 227 -6.65 10.70 21.86
N GLU A 228 -7.89 11.16 22.08
CA GLU A 228 -8.19 12.55 22.34
C GLU A 228 -7.55 13.07 23.65
N SER A 229 -7.44 14.38 23.78
CA SER A 229 -6.88 15.04 24.95
C SER A 229 -7.63 16.33 25.32
N THR A 230 -8.92 16.40 24.99
CA THR A 230 -9.81 17.56 25.15
C THR A 230 -9.71 18.22 26.53
N PHE A 231 -9.82 17.43 27.60
CA PHE A 231 -9.74 17.94 28.98
C PHE A 231 -8.35 17.87 29.61
N GLY A 232 -7.34 17.37 28.90
CA GLY A 232 -5.97 17.22 29.38
C GLY A 232 -5.87 16.53 30.75
N VAL A 233 -5.52 17.29 31.78
CA VAL A 233 -5.36 16.79 33.17
C VAL A 233 -6.52 17.20 34.10
N SER A 234 -7.57 17.83 33.57
CA SER A 234 -8.74 18.24 34.34
C SER A 234 -9.51 17.03 34.87
N THR A 235 -10.10 17.12 36.05
CA THR A 235 -10.90 16.06 36.67
C THR A 235 -12.31 16.56 36.91
N SER A 236 -13.30 15.73 36.60
CA SER A 236 -14.71 16.05 36.83
C SER A 236 -15.14 15.66 38.23
N ILE A 237 -16.07 16.42 38.83
CA ILE A 237 -16.76 15.97 40.05
C ILE A 237 -17.76 14.84 39.70
N PRO A 238 -18.16 14.01 40.67
CA PRO A 238 -19.08 12.89 40.42
C PRO A 238 -20.37 13.34 39.72
N ARG A 239 -20.88 12.51 38.81
CA ARG A 239 -22.08 12.82 38.00
C ARG A 239 -23.28 13.24 38.84
N SER A 240 -23.55 12.52 39.93
CA SER A 240 -24.68 12.80 40.84
C SER A 240 -24.60 14.20 41.44
N GLU A 241 -23.39 14.65 41.79
CA GLU A 241 -23.14 16.00 42.29
C GLU A 241 -23.31 17.07 41.20
N ARG A 242 -22.86 16.79 39.97
CA ARG A 242 -23.09 17.68 38.80
C ARG A 242 -24.58 17.83 38.50
N GLU A 243 -25.33 16.73 38.46
CA GLU A 243 -26.77 16.74 38.25
C GLU A 243 -27.48 17.53 39.35
N ALA A 244 -27.14 17.29 40.63
CA ALA A 244 -27.70 18.03 41.74
C ALA A 244 -27.38 19.53 41.69
N ALA A 245 -26.14 19.89 41.34
CA ALA A 245 -25.71 21.29 41.21
C ALA A 245 -26.43 22.01 40.07
N LEU A 246 -26.55 21.35 38.91
CA LEU A 246 -27.31 21.86 37.76
C LEU A 246 -28.78 22.11 38.16
N MET A 247 -29.44 21.12 38.76
CA MET A 247 -30.85 21.25 39.16
C MET A 247 -31.04 22.35 40.21
N LYS A 248 -30.14 22.45 41.20
CA LYS A 248 -30.16 23.52 42.20
C LYS A 248 -30.04 24.91 41.57
N SER A 249 -29.22 25.06 40.54
CA SER A 249 -29.12 26.33 39.82
C SER A 249 -30.41 26.63 39.04
N ILE A 250 -30.86 25.69 38.21
CA ILE A 250 -32.04 25.86 37.35
C ILE A 250 -33.25 26.23 38.19
N THR A 251 -33.53 25.48 39.26
CA THR A 251 -34.68 25.70 40.15
C THR A 251 -34.63 27.06 40.85
N ARG A 252 -33.45 27.51 41.27
CA ARG A 252 -33.24 28.86 41.85
C ARG A 252 -33.53 29.96 40.83
N ILE A 253 -33.13 29.79 39.56
CA ILE A 253 -33.35 30.78 38.50
C ILE A 253 -34.85 30.90 38.18
N VAL A 254 -35.52 29.78 37.90
CA VAL A 254 -36.94 29.79 37.53
C VAL A 254 -37.83 30.20 38.71
N GLY A 255 -37.46 29.79 39.95
CA GLY A 255 -38.13 30.24 41.18
C GLY A 255 -38.04 31.74 41.42
N GLY A 256 -36.96 32.39 40.95
CA GLY A 256 -36.81 33.85 40.95
C GLY A 256 -37.54 34.59 39.81
N GLY A 257 -38.25 33.85 38.94
CA GLY A 257 -38.92 34.39 37.75
C GLY A 257 -37.98 34.69 36.57
N GLY A 258 -36.76 34.15 36.59
CA GLY A 258 -35.77 34.28 35.52
C GLY A 258 -35.92 33.20 34.44
N ARG A 259 -35.32 33.45 33.27
CA ARG A 259 -35.15 32.44 32.21
C ARG A 259 -33.78 31.79 32.30
N CYS A 260 -33.73 30.49 32.07
CA CYS A 260 -32.51 29.71 32.04
C CYS A 260 -32.24 29.25 30.60
N LEU A 261 -31.15 29.75 30.00
CA LEU A 261 -30.69 29.35 28.67
C LEU A 261 -29.59 28.28 28.79
N LEU A 262 -29.81 27.11 28.22
CA LEU A 262 -28.83 26.04 28.05
C LEU A 262 -28.49 25.96 26.55
N PRO A 263 -27.39 26.60 26.09
CA PRO A 263 -26.96 26.43 24.73
C PRO A 263 -26.37 25.01 24.57
N VAL A 264 -26.96 24.22 23.69
CA VAL A 264 -26.60 22.81 23.47
C VAL A 264 -26.53 22.47 21.98
N PRO A 265 -25.70 21.50 21.57
CA PRO A 265 -25.81 20.92 20.24
C PRO A 265 -27.23 20.40 19.99
N ALA A 266 -27.71 20.41 18.75
CA ALA A 266 -29.03 19.86 18.44
C ALA A 266 -29.10 18.35 18.76
N ILE A 267 -27.97 17.64 18.74
CA ILE A 267 -27.89 16.20 18.87
C ILE A 267 -26.69 15.85 19.76
N GLY A 268 -26.84 14.86 20.65
CA GLY A 268 -25.82 14.46 21.63
C GLY A 268 -26.22 14.93 23.03
N ASN A 269 -25.48 15.90 23.59
CA ASN A 269 -25.69 16.38 24.96
C ASN A 269 -27.12 16.91 25.23
N ALA A 270 -27.82 17.43 24.22
CA ALA A 270 -29.22 17.85 24.39
C ALA A 270 -30.12 16.69 24.83
N GLN A 271 -29.96 15.49 24.26
CA GLN A 271 -30.77 14.33 24.59
C GLN A 271 -30.51 13.85 26.02
N GLU A 272 -29.27 13.91 26.48
CA GLU A 272 -28.92 13.59 27.86
C GLU A 272 -29.56 14.59 28.85
N LEU A 273 -29.42 15.89 28.60
CA LEU A 273 -30.01 16.93 29.46
C LEU A 273 -31.53 16.87 29.48
N MET A 274 -32.17 16.54 28.36
CA MET A 274 -33.61 16.32 28.32
C MET A 274 -34.03 15.14 29.21
N LEU A 275 -33.28 14.03 29.20
CA LEU A 275 -33.55 12.89 30.09
C LEU A 275 -33.36 13.25 31.56
N ILE A 276 -32.36 14.08 31.89
CA ILE A 276 -32.11 14.59 33.25
C ILE A 276 -33.28 15.47 33.73
N LEU A 277 -33.67 16.44 32.91
CA LEU A 277 -34.74 17.38 33.24
C LEU A 277 -36.11 16.70 33.33
N GLU A 278 -36.43 15.79 32.42
CA GLU A 278 -37.70 15.05 32.42
C GLU A 278 -37.88 14.26 33.72
N ASP A 279 -36.86 13.50 34.12
CA ASP A 279 -36.88 12.72 35.36
C ASP A 279 -36.95 13.62 36.60
N TYR A 280 -36.25 14.76 36.60
CA TYR A 280 -36.32 15.71 37.70
C TYR A 280 -37.70 16.35 37.83
N TRP A 281 -38.31 16.79 36.72
CA TRP A 281 -39.66 17.38 36.71
C TRP A 281 -40.73 16.35 37.07
N ALA A 282 -40.56 15.10 36.69
CA ALA A 282 -41.45 14.01 37.07
C ALA A 282 -41.50 13.81 38.60
N ARG A 283 -40.36 13.98 39.28
CA ARG A 283 -40.22 13.80 40.73
C ARG A 283 -40.58 15.02 41.58
N HIS A 284 -40.67 16.21 40.99
CA HIS A 284 -40.88 17.48 41.71
C HIS A 284 -42.06 18.28 41.13
N PRO A 285 -43.30 18.03 41.59
CA PRO A 285 -44.51 18.70 41.12
C PRO A 285 -44.48 20.23 41.20
N GLU A 286 -43.78 20.79 42.17
CA GLU A 286 -43.64 22.24 42.40
C GLU A 286 -42.95 22.98 41.25
N TYR A 287 -42.15 22.28 40.44
CA TYR A 287 -41.47 22.87 39.28
C TYR A 287 -42.21 22.64 37.96
N GLN A 288 -43.26 21.81 37.93
CA GLN A 288 -44.02 21.49 36.70
C GLN A 288 -44.75 22.69 36.09
N GLN A 289 -44.95 23.76 36.86
CA GLN A 289 -45.48 25.04 36.36
C GLN A 289 -44.50 25.77 35.42
N TYR A 290 -43.19 25.50 35.53
CA TYR A 290 -42.18 26.12 34.68
C TYR A 290 -41.96 25.26 33.43
N PRO A 291 -42.24 25.79 32.22
CA PRO A 291 -42.10 25.02 31.00
C PRO A 291 -40.62 24.82 30.63
N ILE A 292 -40.32 23.62 30.13
CA ILE A 292 -39.04 23.30 29.49
C ILE A 292 -39.25 23.28 27.98
N TYR A 293 -38.40 24.01 27.25
CA TYR A 293 -38.43 24.08 25.81
C TYR A 293 -37.14 23.53 25.21
N TYR A 294 -37.27 22.80 24.11
CA TYR A 294 -36.16 22.40 23.26
C TYR A 294 -36.32 23.04 21.89
N ALA A 295 -35.53 24.09 21.65
CA ALA A 295 -35.58 24.93 20.47
C ALA A 295 -34.48 24.57 19.48
N SER A 296 -34.83 23.73 18.50
CA SER A 296 -33.95 23.39 17.38
C SER A 296 -34.76 23.09 16.13
N ALA A 297 -34.30 23.61 14.99
CA ALA A 297 -34.88 23.29 13.68
C ALA A 297 -34.70 21.82 13.30
N LEU A 298 -33.70 21.14 13.89
CA LEU A 298 -33.40 19.74 13.69
C LEU A 298 -34.10 18.80 14.69
N ALA A 299 -34.61 19.33 15.80
CA ALA A 299 -35.18 18.60 16.93
C ALA A 299 -35.99 17.35 16.55
N ARG A 300 -37.04 17.54 15.74
CA ARG A 300 -37.96 16.47 15.36
C ARG A 300 -37.29 15.39 14.50
N LYS A 301 -36.42 15.79 13.57
CA LYS A 301 -35.74 14.83 12.67
C LYS A 301 -34.76 13.97 13.45
N CYS A 302 -34.03 14.58 14.39
CA CYS A 302 -33.07 13.90 15.23
C CYS A 302 -33.74 12.91 16.18
N MET A 303 -34.91 13.27 16.72
CA MET A 303 -35.65 12.37 17.60
C MET A 303 -36.06 11.06 16.91
N ILE A 304 -36.44 11.12 15.63
CA ILE A 304 -36.74 9.92 14.83
C ILE A 304 -35.52 9.01 14.76
N VAL A 305 -34.32 9.56 14.62
CA VAL A 305 -33.08 8.78 14.57
C VAL A 305 -32.81 8.09 15.91
N TYR A 306 -32.98 8.80 17.02
CA TYR A 306 -32.84 8.23 18.37
C TYR A 306 -33.86 7.14 18.68
N GLN A 307 -35.10 7.27 18.17
CA GLN A 307 -36.13 6.24 18.25
C GLN A 307 -35.87 5.04 17.35
N THR A 308 -35.13 5.23 16.25
CA THR A 308 -34.82 4.17 15.28
C THR A 308 -33.65 3.30 15.75
N TYR A 309 -32.59 3.92 16.27
CA TYR A 309 -31.35 3.22 16.64
C TYR A 309 -31.26 2.89 18.13
N ILE A 310 -32.33 2.34 18.70
CA ILE A 310 -32.39 1.91 20.11
C ILE A 310 -31.37 0.79 20.40
N ASP A 311 -31.06 -0.05 19.42
CA ASP A 311 -30.08 -1.13 19.60
C ASP A 311 -28.64 -0.64 19.81
N ALA A 312 -28.34 0.60 19.40
CA ALA A 312 -27.04 1.23 19.62
C ALA A 312 -26.92 1.95 20.99
N MET A 313 -27.99 1.97 21.78
CA MET A 313 -28.07 2.61 23.09
C MET A 313 -27.85 1.61 24.23
N ASN A 314 -27.79 2.09 25.47
CA ASN A 314 -27.60 1.20 26.62
C ASN A 314 -28.85 0.38 27.01
N ASP A 315 -28.65 -0.54 27.94
CA ASP A 315 -29.71 -1.45 28.41
C ASP A 315 -30.85 -0.71 29.12
N ASN A 316 -30.60 0.45 29.72
CA ASN A 316 -31.66 1.24 30.35
C ASN A 316 -32.67 1.72 29.32
N ILE A 317 -32.20 2.28 28.20
CA ILE A 317 -33.07 2.72 27.11
C ILE A 317 -33.76 1.54 26.44
N ARG A 318 -33.03 0.44 26.18
CA ARG A 318 -33.64 -0.79 25.63
C ARG A 318 -34.78 -1.31 26.50
N LYS A 319 -34.61 -1.35 27.82
CA LYS A 319 -35.65 -1.76 28.78
C LYS A 319 -36.86 -0.82 28.75
N LYS A 320 -36.65 0.50 28.75
CA LYS A 320 -37.76 1.49 28.64
C LYS A 320 -38.52 1.34 27.33
N PHE A 321 -37.81 1.13 26.23
CA PHE A 321 -38.44 0.90 24.93
C PHE A 321 -39.28 -0.39 24.92
N GLN A 322 -38.76 -1.49 25.45
CA GLN A 322 -39.50 -2.75 25.57
C GLN A 322 -40.75 -2.61 26.44
N ALA A 323 -40.66 -1.90 27.58
CA ALA A 323 -41.80 -1.64 28.45
C ALA A 323 -42.89 -0.82 27.75
N SER A 324 -42.50 0.16 26.93
CA SER A 324 -43.41 0.95 26.10
C SER A 324 -44.09 0.12 25.02
N GLN A 325 -43.33 -0.72 24.29
CA GLN A 325 -43.91 -1.64 23.29
C GLN A 325 -44.90 -2.64 23.92
N ALA A 326 -44.66 -3.05 25.17
CA ALA A 326 -45.57 -3.91 25.93
C ALA A 326 -46.79 -3.16 26.53
N GLY A 327 -46.90 -1.84 26.36
CA GLY A 327 -47.97 -1.03 26.95
C GLY A 327 -47.89 -0.86 28.47
N THR A 328 -46.76 -1.22 29.08
CA THR A 328 -46.54 -1.23 30.54
C THR A 328 -45.76 -0.02 31.06
N GLY A 329 -45.27 0.83 30.16
CA GLY A 329 -44.49 2.03 30.50
C GLY A 329 -44.50 3.07 29.38
N GLN A 330 -43.79 4.17 29.59
CA GLN A 330 -43.58 5.22 28.58
C GLN A 330 -42.29 4.99 27.80
N GLY A 331 -42.26 5.41 26.53
CA GLY A 331 -41.05 5.32 25.72
C GLY A 331 -39.93 6.21 26.26
N PRO A 332 -38.66 5.86 25.98
CA PRO A 332 -37.50 6.61 26.48
C PRO A 332 -37.44 8.05 26.00
N TRP A 333 -38.10 8.36 24.88
CA TRP A 333 -38.08 9.66 24.22
C TRP A 333 -39.44 10.37 24.21
N ASP A 334 -40.42 9.84 24.95
CA ASP A 334 -41.77 10.38 25.05
C ASP A 334 -41.85 11.40 26.20
N PHE A 335 -41.27 12.58 25.98
CA PHE A 335 -41.20 13.63 27.01
C PHE A 335 -42.56 14.23 27.34
N LYS A 336 -42.92 14.29 28.63
CA LYS A 336 -44.16 14.92 29.14
C LYS A 336 -43.96 16.40 29.46
N PHE A 337 -42.79 16.77 29.96
CA PHE A 337 -42.54 18.13 30.47
C PHE A 337 -41.76 19.00 29.47
N ILE A 338 -41.21 18.41 28.41
CA ILE A 338 -40.38 19.10 27.42
C ILE A 338 -41.16 19.33 26.14
N ARG A 339 -41.24 20.60 25.72
CA ARG A 339 -41.94 21.03 24.49
C ARG A 339 -40.93 21.38 23.40
N SER A 340 -41.09 20.79 22.22
CA SER A 340 -40.25 21.14 21.08
C SER A 340 -40.70 22.45 20.42
N LEU A 341 -39.75 23.35 20.16
CA LEU A 341 -39.94 24.59 19.40
C LEU A 341 -39.15 24.51 18.09
N ARG A 342 -39.83 24.73 16.97
CA ARG A 342 -39.16 24.81 15.65
C ARG A 342 -38.46 26.14 15.42
N GLY A 343 -38.93 27.20 16.07
CA GLY A 343 -38.44 28.56 15.93
C GLY A 343 -39.07 29.47 16.99
N LEU A 344 -38.50 30.67 17.16
CA LEU A 344 -38.89 31.62 18.21
C LEU A 344 -40.23 32.31 17.96
N GLU A 345 -40.79 32.23 16.75
CA GLU A 345 -42.07 32.87 16.40
C GLU A 345 -43.25 32.35 17.25
N LYS A 346 -43.20 31.08 17.64
CA LYS A 346 -44.23 30.43 18.46
C LYS A 346 -43.91 30.46 19.96
N PHE A 347 -42.85 31.17 20.33
CA PHE A 347 -42.40 31.26 21.71
C PHE A 347 -42.88 32.56 22.35
N GLU A 348 -43.82 32.43 23.28
CA GLU A 348 -44.23 33.52 24.15
C GLU A 348 -43.28 33.61 25.35
N ASP A 349 -42.53 34.70 25.43
CA ASP A 349 -41.50 34.90 26.44
C ASP A 349 -42.08 35.42 27.77
N ILE A 350 -42.93 34.61 28.40
CA ILE A 350 -43.68 34.94 29.62
C ILE A 350 -43.25 34.03 30.76
N GLY A 351 -42.95 34.63 31.93
CA GLY A 351 -42.58 33.91 33.14
C GLY A 351 -41.17 33.31 33.12
N GLY A 352 -40.88 32.46 34.11
CA GLY A 352 -39.64 31.69 34.18
C GLY A 352 -39.74 30.43 33.34
N CYS A 353 -38.69 30.09 32.60
CA CYS A 353 -38.63 28.89 31.76
C CYS A 353 -37.21 28.35 31.65
N VAL A 354 -37.10 27.10 31.22
CA VAL A 354 -35.83 26.45 30.86
C VAL A 354 -35.80 26.26 29.36
N MET A 355 -34.73 26.68 28.70
CA MET A 355 -34.63 26.71 27.25
C MET A 355 -33.34 26.04 26.79
N LEU A 356 -33.46 24.86 26.19
CA LEU A 356 -32.37 24.18 25.49
C LEU A 356 -32.37 24.66 24.04
N ALA A 357 -31.33 25.35 23.60
CA ALA A 357 -31.30 25.95 22.27
C ALA A 357 -30.00 25.65 21.52
N SER A 358 -30.11 25.38 20.21
CA SER A 358 -28.96 25.17 19.33
C SER A 358 -28.55 26.46 18.59
N PRO A 359 -27.25 26.64 18.25
CA PRO A 359 -26.09 25.78 18.54
C PRO A 359 -25.50 25.96 19.95
N GLY A 360 -24.68 24.99 20.40
CA GLY A 360 -24.05 25.01 21.73
C GLY A 360 -23.03 26.12 21.95
N MET A 361 -22.27 26.50 20.91
CA MET A 361 -21.17 27.47 21.03
C MET A 361 -21.58 28.94 20.87
N LEU A 362 -22.89 29.24 20.80
CA LEU A 362 -23.46 30.60 20.76
C LEU A 362 -22.97 31.51 19.60
N GLN A 363 -22.51 30.93 18.49
CA GLN A 363 -22.03 31.70 17.35
C GLN A 363 -23.17 32.39 16.59
N ASN A 364 -24.29 31.70 16.40
CA ASN A 364 -25.43 32.18 15.64
C ASN A 364 -26.73 31.44 16.02
N GLY A 365 -27.78 31.58 15.22
CA GLY A 365 -29.00 30.80 15.35
C GLY A 365 -29.85 31.18 16.57
N VAL A 366 -30.61 30.19 17.06
CA VAL A 366 -31.64 30.38 18.09
C VAL A 366 -31.01 30.65 19.45
N SER A 367 -29.96 29.90 19.83
CA SER A 367 -29.28 30.11 21.11
C SER A 367 -28.64 31.50 21.20
N ARG A 368 -28.01 31.98 20.12
CA ARG A 368 -27.44 33.34 20.07
C ARG A 368 -28.52 34.42 20.14
N SER A 369 -29.60 34.26 19.39
CA SER A 369 -30.75 35.19 19.44
C SER A 369 -31.34 35.32 20.85
N LEU A 370 -31.46 34.19 21.56
CA LEU A 370 -31.95 34.17 22.94
C LEU A 370 -30.94 34.78 23.91
N LEU A 371 -29.65 34.53 23.73
CA LEU A 371 -28.60 35.17 24.53
C LEU A 371 -28.70 36.69 24.42
N GLU A 372 -28.77 37.23 23.22
CA GLU A 372 -28.86 38.69 22.99
C GLU A 372 -30.12 39.29 23.64
N ARG A 373 -31.25 38.56 23.59
CA ARG A 373 -32.52 38.97 24.21
C ARG A 373 -32.49 38.92 25.74
N TRP A 374 -31.83 37.93 26.32
CA TRP A 374 -31.91 37.63 27.75
C TRP A 374 -30.72 38.12 28.56
N ALA A 375 -29.58 38.39 27.93
CA ALA A 375 -28.36 38.86 28.58
C ALA A 375 -28.55 40.15 29.42
N PRO A 376 -29.38 41.14 29.03
CA PRO A 376 -29.53 42.38 29.80
C PRO A 376 -30.23 42.26 31.17
N ASN A 377 -30.85 41.12 31.48
CA ASN A 377 -31.63 40.92 32.70
C ASN A 377 -30.86 40.05 33.71
N ASP A 378 -30.70 40.55 34.93
CA ASP A 378 -29.93 39.94 36.02
C ASP A 378 -30.60 38.72 36.68
N LYS A 379 -31.92 38.56 36.48
CA LYS A 379 -32.67 37.37 36.89
C LYS A 379 -32.40 36.16 36.00
N ASN A 380 -31.97 36.40 34.76
CA ASN A 380 -31.72 35.34 33.80
C ASN A 380 -30.34 34.71 34.03
N ALA A 381 -30.17 33.51 33.50
CA ALA A 381 -28.86 32.87 33.47
C ALA A 381 -28.63 32.10 32.18
N VAL A 382 -27.35 32.02 31.79
CA VAL A 382 -26.84 31.15 30.74
C VAL A 382 -26.03 30.06 31.42
N ILE A 383 -26.41 28.80 31.21
CA ILE A 383 -25.74 27.64 31.79
C ILE A 383 -25.03 26.88 30.68
N ILE A 384 -23.70 26.92 30.69
CA ILE A 384 -22.85 26.21 29.75
C ILE A 384 -22.69 24.75 30.20
N THR A 385 -23.00 23.81 29.30
CA THR A 385 -22.99 22.38 29.62
C THR A 385 -22.06 21.52 28.76
N GLY A 386 -21.41 22.09 27.75
CA GLY A 386 -20.48 21.37 26.87
C GLY A 386 -19.11 22.03 26.82
N TYR A 387 -18.14 21.35 26.19
CA TYR A 387 -16.85 21.93 25.88
C TYR A 387 -17.00 23.03 24.82
N ASN A 388 -16.29 24.14 25.00
CA ASN A 388 -16.33 25.26 24.06
C ASN A 388 -14.93 25.54 23.52
N VAL A 389 -14.82 25.56 22.19
CA VAL A 389 -13.57 25.87 21.49
C VAL A 389 -13.21 27.34 21.72
N GLU A 390 -11.92 27.63 21.83
CA GLU A 390 -11.40 28.99 21.91
C GLU A 390 -11.80 29.81 20.67
N GLY A 391 -12.08 31.10 20.87
CA GLY A 391 -12.62 31.98 19.82
C GLY A 391 -14.13 31.91 19.60
N THR A 392 -14.86 31.09 20.38
CA THR A 392 -16.33 31.03 20.32
C THR A 392 -17.01 31.91 21.36
N MET A 393 -18.24 32.38 21.09
CA MET A 393 -18.98 33.19 22.07
C MET A 393 -19.23 32.43 23.38
N ALA A 394 -19.51 31.13 23.31
CA ALA A 394 -19.71 30.33 24.52
C ALA A 394 -18.45 30.28 25.40
N ARG A 395 -17.26 30.33 24.79
CA ARG A 395 -16.00 30.48 25.53
C ARG A 395 -15.82 31.90 26.09
N THR A 396 -16.07 32.92 25.27
CA THR A 396 -15.95 34.32 25.68
C THR A 396 -16.89 34.68 26.82
N ILE A 397 -18.12 34.18 26.84
CA ILE A 397 -19.09 34.53 27.88
C ILE A 397 -18.72 33.95 29.27
N GLN A 398 -17.96 32.85 29.31
CA GLN A 398 -17.48 32.24 30.56
C GLN A 398 -16.51 33.16 31.32
N THR A 399 -15.83 34.08 30.64
CA THR A 399 -14.96 35.08 31.30
C THR A 399 -15.75 36.23 31.94
N ASN A 400 -17.09 36.17 31.89
CA ASN A 400 -18.02 37.15 32.45
C ASN A 400 -17.82 38.59 31.93
N PRO A 401 -17.74 38.81 30.60
CA PRO A 401 -17.57 40.16 30.06
C PRO A 401 -18.77 41.05 30.40
N ASP A 402 -18.56 42.35 30.60
CA ASP A 402 -19.64 43.31 30.91
C ASP A 402 -20.58 43.52 29.72
N THR A 403 -20.05 43.40 28.50
CA THR A 403 -20.78 43.56 27.25
C THR A 403 -20.48 42.43 26.27
N ILE A 404 -21.43 42.13 25.40
CA ILE A 404 -21.30 41.14 24.32
C ILE A 404 -21.72 41.77 22.98
N PRO A 405 -21.11 41.39 21.85
CA PRO A 405 -21.48 41.93 20.54
C PRO A 405 -22.87 41.44 20.10
N ALA A 406 -23.65 42.29 19.44
CA ALA A 406 -24.93 41.94 18.83
C ALA A 406 -24.71 41.46 17.39
N ILE A 407 -25.00 40.19 17.10
CA ILE A 407 -24.86 39.60 15.77
C ILE A 407 -26.24 39.37 15.14
N MET A 408 -27.24 38.97 15.93
CA MET A 408 -28.57 38.62 15.44
C MET A 408 -29.55 39.82 15.46
N THR A 409 -29.52 40.64 16.52
CA THR A 409 -30.46 41.74 16.76
C THR A 409 -30.31 42.93 15.79
N GLY A 410 -29.10 43.21 15.30
CA GLY A 410 -28.86 44.30 14.33
C GLY A 410 -29.48 44.06 12.94
N ARG A 411 -29.89 42.83 12.62
CA ARG A 411 -30.45 42.47 11.30
C ARG A 411 -31.98 42.58 11.22
N GLN A 412 -32.71 42.51 12.35
CA GLN A 412 -34.17 42.57 12.36
C GLN A 412 -34.73 43.99 12.17
N GLN A 413 -33.99 45.03 12.53
CA GLN A 413 -34.40 46.44 12.33
C GLN A 413 -34.10 46.98 10.92
N GLY A 414 -33.34 46.25 10.09
CA GLY A 414 -32.87 46.71 8.78
C GLY A 414 -33.87 46.63 7.62
N GLN A 415 -35.10 46.16 7.85
CA GLN A 415 -36.13 46.11 6.80
C GLN A 415 -36.99 47.39 6.72
N GLY A 416 -36.71 48.39 7.58
CA GLY A 416 -37.61 49.53 7.78
C GLY A 416 -37.12 50.93 7.38
N LEU A 417 -35.81 51.22 7.31
CA LEU A 417 -35.38 52.61 7.04
C LEU A 417 -34.06 52.64 6.26
N LEU A 418 -34.08 53.29 5.09
CA LEU A 418 -32.91 53.76 4.34
C LEU A 418 -32.12 54.78 5.18
N GLY A 419 -31.37 54.31 6.17
CA GLY A 419 -30.40 55.10 6.93
C GLY A 419 -29.01 54.94 6.33
N LYS A 420 -28.46 56.03 5.80
CA LYS A 420 -27.08 56.14 5.27
C LYS A 420 -26.06 55.44 6.19
N ARG A 421 -25.44 54.37 5.72
CA ARG A 421 -24.14 53.90 6.23
C ARG A 421 -23.10 54.93 5.80
N GLY A 422 -22.52 55.64 6.77
CA GLY A 422 -21.37 56.51 6.53
C GLY A 422 -20.12 55.66 6.21
N PRO A 423 -19.20 56.16 5.38
CA PRO A 423 -17.96 55.46 5.10
C PRO A 423 -16.99 55.64 6.28
N GLY A 424 -16.76 54.57 7.06
CA GLY A 424 -15.61 54.49 7.99
C GLY A 424 -15.88 54.18 9.47
N GLY A 425 -16.88 53.37 9.84
CA GLY A 425 -17.07 52.95 11.25
C GLY A 425 -17.57 51.52 11.37
N ASP A 426 -16.74 50.66 11.94
CA ASP A 426 -17.02 49.25 12.27
C ASP A 426 -17.65 49.15 13.69
N ASP A 427 -18.64 50.02 13.97
CA ASP A 427 -19.26 50.10 15.29
C ASP A 427 -20.22 48.91 15.48
N GLN A 428 -19.67 47.78 15.94
CA GLN A 428 -20.45 46.64 16.39
C GLN A 428 -21.34 47.07 17.58
N GLN A 429 -22.66 46.91 17.43
CA GLN A 429 -23.60 47.18 18.51
C GLN A 429 -23.31 46.24 19.69
N MET A 430 -23.08 46.80 20.88
CA MET A 430 -22.79 46.03 22.10
C MET A 430 -24.03 45.93 23.01
N ILE A 431 -24.22 44.77 23.64
CA ILE A 431 -25.32 44.48 24.57
C ILE A 431 -24.73 44.31 25.97
N GLN A 432 -25.34 44.96 26.97
CA GLN A 432 -24.93 44.76 28.36
C GLN A 432 -25.28 43.34 28.82
N ARG A 433 -24.31 42.59 29.36
CA ARG A 433 -24.55 41.29 29.98
C ARG A 433 -24.68 41.47 31.50
N ARG A 434 -25.92 41.32 32.00
CA ARG A 434 -26.25 41.28 33.43
C ARG A 434 -26.66 39.88 33.91
N CYS A 435 -27.09 39.01 33.00
CA CYS A 435 -27.48 37.64 33.31
C CYS A 435 -26.31 36.86 33.92
N LYS A 436 -26.60 35.92 34.81
CA LYS A 436 -25.57 35.04 35.40
C LYS A 436 -25.03 34.07 34.36
N VAL A 437 -23.74 33.74 34.45
CA VAL A 437 -23.11 32.71 33.61
C VAL A 437 -22.57 31.65 34.54
N GLU A 438 -23.02 30.42 34.36
CA GLU A 438 -22.59 29.28 35.15
C GLU A 438 -22.19 28.12 34.24
N GLU A 439 -21.31 27.26 34.72
CA GLU A 439 -20.81 26.12 33.97
C GLU A 439 -20.98 24.85 34.79
N PHE A 440 -21.64 23.87 34.17
CA PHE A 440 -21.73 22.51 34.68
C PHE A 440 -21.40 21.58 33.52
N SER A 441 -20.15 21.12 33.43
CA SER A 441 -19.74 20.27 32.31
C SER A 441 -20.56 18.98 32.30
N PHE A 442 -21.31 18.75 31.23
CA PHE A 442 -21.90 17.48 30.78
C PHE A 442 -21.32 17.11 29.40
N ALA A 443 -20.14 17.64 29.08
CA ALA A 443 -19.41 17.24 27.89
C ALA A 443 -19.07 15.76 28.05
N ALA A 444 -19.55 14.92 27.12
CA ALA A 444 -19.37 13.49 27.18
C ALA A 444 -17.98 13.10 26.63
N HIS A 445 -16.92 13.65 27.22
CA HIS A 445 -15.54 13.22 26.96
C HIS A 445 -14.96 12.65 28.25
N VAL A 446 -13.92 11.85 28.11
CA VAL A 446 -13.11 11.46 29.26
C VAL A 446 -12.47 12.65 29.94
N ASP A 447 -12.49 12.63 31.27
CA ASP A 447 -11.63 13.53 32.04
C ASP A 447 -10.17 13.00 32.06
N GLY A 448 -9.25 13.77 32.63
CA GLY A 448 -7.84 13.39 32.69
C GLY A 448 -7.55 12.15 33.53
N GLN A 449 -8.41 11.79 34.48
CA GLN A 449 -8.27 10.56 35.27
C GLN A 449 -8.80 9.37 34.49
N GLU A 450 -9.99 9.46 33.91
CA GLU A 450 -10.60 8.41 33.08
C GLU A 450 -9.74 8.10 31.86
N ASN A 451 -9.19 9.14 31.19
CA ASN A 451 -8.32 8.99 30.03
C ASN A 451 -7.01 8.30 30.43
N ARG A 452 -6.39 8.71 31.55
CA ARG A 452 -5.21 8.02 32.08
C ARG A 452 -5.48 6.54 32.36
N ILE A 453 -6.58 6.22 33.04
CA ILE A 453 -6.95 4.83 33.36
C ILE A 453 -7.17 4.04 32.07
N PHE A 454 -7.81 4.63 31.06
CA PHE A 454 -8.01 3.98 29.77
C PHE A 454 -6.68 3.66 29.07
N VAL A 455 -5.75 4.62 29.04
CA VAL A 455 -4.40 4.42 28.48
C VAL A 455 -3.65 3.30 29.23
N GLU A 456 -3.75 3.26 30.57
CA GLU A 456 -3.16 2.21 31.40
C GLU A 456 -3.79 0.83 31.16
N GLU A 457 -5.11 0.75 30.93
CA GLU A 457 -5.83 -0.50 30.62
C GLU A 457 -5.54 -1.02 29.22
N VAL A 458 -5.48 -0.13 28.21
CA VAL A 458 -5.10 -0.49 26.83
C VAL A 458 -3.65 -0.95 26.78
N ASN A 459 -2.78 -0.34 27.59
CA ASN A 459 -1.37 -0.70 27.76
C ASN A 459 -0.60 -0.76 26.43
N ALA A 460 -0.88 0.17 25.52
CA ALA A 460 -0.19 0.29 24.24
C ALA A 460 1.23 0.85 24.45
N PRO A 461 2.28 0.27 23.85
CA PRO A 461 3.66 0.80 23.93
C PRO A 461 3.81 2.25 23.45
N VAL A 462 2.97 2.64 22.48
CA VAL A 462 2.98 3.95 21.84
C VAL A 462 1.61 4.61 22.00
N VAL A 463 1.62 5.88 22.40
CA VAL A 463 0.42 6.71 22.55
C VAL A 463 0.62 8.02 21.77
N ILE A 464 -0.34 8.38 20.92
CA ILE A 464 -0.37 9.64 20.18
C ILE A 464 -1.57 10.45 20.68
N LEU A 465 -1.31 11.66 21.18
CA LEU A 465 -2.34 12.57 21.63
C LEU A 465 -2.78 13.48 20.49
N VAL A 466 -4.08 13.55 20.27
CA VAL A 466 -4.75 14.42 19.31
C VAL A 466 -5.93 15.13 19.99
N HIS A 467 -6.63 15.99 19.25
CA HIS A 467 -7.88 16.62 19.67
C HIS A 467 -7.79 17.22 21.09
N GLY A 468 -6.98 18.26 21.23
CA GLY A 468 -6.72 18.89 22.52
C GLY A 468 -5.89 20.15 22.37
N GLU A 469 -6.18 21.14 23.20
CA GLU A 469 -5.45 22.41 23.19
C GLU A 469 -3.98 22.18 23.57
N LYS A 470 -3.04 22.81 22.84
CA LYS A 470 -1.59 22.63 23.00
C LYS A 470 -1.12 22.60 24.46
N HIS A 471 -1.57 23.54 25.31
CA HIS A 471 -1.12 23.57 26.70
C HIS A 471 -1.62 22.36 27.51
N ASN A 472 -2.91 22.05 27.40
CA ASN A 472 -3.55 20.94 28.14
C ASN A 472 -3.05 19.58 27.66
N MET A 473 -2.87 19.41 26.35
CA MET A 473 -2.30 18.21 25.74
C MET A 473 -0.87 17.95 26.23
N ASN A 474 0.00 18.98 26.27
CA ASN A 474 1.38 18.84 26.76
C ASN A 474 1.46 18.53 28.27
N ARG A 475 0.52 19.05 29.07
CA ARG A 475 0.39 18.69 30.49
C ARG A 475 -0.02 17.22 30.64
N PHE A 476 -0.96 16.76 29.84
CA PHE A 476 -1.39 15.35 29.85
C PHE A 476 -0.26 14.42 29.40
N LYS A 477 0.46 14.77 28.32
CA LYS A 477 1.68 14.07 27.89
C LYS A 477 2.69 13.94 29.03
N SER A 478 2.99 15.03 29.73
CA SER A 478 3.93 15.03 30.86
C SER A 478 3.45 14.09 31.99
N ARG A 479 2.14 14.04 32.23
CA ARG A 479 1.54 13.14 33.21
C ARG A 479 1.67 11.66 32.80
N LEU A 480 1.44 11.34 31.52
CA LEU A 480 1.62 9.97 31.01
C LEU A 480 3.09 9.54 31.00
N LEU A 481 4.01 10.42 30.58
CA LEU A 481 5.45 10.14 30.60
C LEU A 481 5.98 9.89 32.03
N SER A 482 5.39 10.53 33.04
CA SER A 482 5.76 10.30 34.45
C SER A 482 5.51 8.86 34.93
N LEU A 483 4.71 8.08 34.20
CA LEU A 483 4.46 6.67 34.48
C LEU A 483 5.57 5.75 33.95
N GLN A 484 6.47 6.24 33.08
CA GLN A 484 7.60 5.51 32.50
C GLN A 484 7.24 4.20 31.77
N LYS A 485 5.99 4.04 31.33
CA LYS A 485 5.49 2.83 30.65
C LYS A 485 5.34 2.97 29.13
N PHE A 486 5.21 4.19 28.63
CA PHE A 486 4.73 4.46 27.27
C PHE A 486 5.60 5.49 26.56
N LYS A 487 5.74 5.36 25.23
CA LYS A 487 6.22 6.44 24.36
C LYS A 487 5.05 7.32 23.96
N VAL A 488 5.09 8.61 24.33
CA VAL A 488 3.95 9.53 24.13
C VAL A 488 4.31 10.66 23.16
N TYR A 489 3.51 10.80 22.11
CA TYR A 489 3.63 11.84 21.08
C TYR A 489 2.47 12.83 21.16
N SER A 490 2.71 14.07 20.73
CA SER A 490 1.71 15.16 20.74
C SER A 490 1.98 16.10 19.54
N PRO A 491 1.88 15.56 18.30
CA PRO A 491 2.29 16.28 17.11
C PRO A 491 1.41 17.51 16.86
N ALA A 492 2.01 18.58 16.35
CA ALA A 492 1.27 19.70 15.78
C ALA A 492 0.69 19.34 14.41
N ASN A 493 -0.20 20.19 13.89
CA ASN A 493 -0.63 20.07 12.50
C ASN A 493 0.57 20.11 11.55
N CYS A 494 0.53 19.24 10.54
CA CYS A 494 1.56 19.02 9.53
C CYS A 494 2.90 18.48 10.09
N GLU A 495 2.93 18.05 11.36
CA GLU A 495 4.07 17.35 11.94
C GLU A 495 3.94 15.84 11.69
N GLU A 496 4.89 15.29 10.96
CA GLU A 496 4.98 13.86 10.67
C GLU A 496 5.72 13.13 11.81
N VAL A 497 5.13 12.04 12.30
CA VAL A 497 5.71 11.16 13.30
C VAL A 497 5.94 9.78 12.67
N ARG A 498 7.19 9.33 12.65
CA ARG A 498 7.57 7.98 12.19
C ARG A 498 7.95 7.09 13.35
N ILE A 499 7.33 5.92 13.40
CA ILE A 499 7.47 5.00 14.53
C ILE A 499 7.83 3.61 13.97
N PRO A 500 9.03 3.08 14.25
CA PRO A 500 9.43 1.79 13.72
C PRO A 500 8.65 0.67 14.41
N PHE A 501 8.00 -0.18 13.62
CA PHE A 501 7.33 -1.39 14.05
C PHE A 501 7.88 -2.58 13.26
N ARG A 502 8.99 -3.15 13.75
CA ARG A 502 9.56 -4.38 13.20
C ARG A 502 8.75 -5.58 13.67
N ARG A 503 8.10 -6.27 12.73
CA ARG A 503 7.50 -7.59 12.97
C ARG A 503 8.16 -8.63 12.12
N GLU A 504 8.37 -9.81 12.70
CA GLU A 504 8.83 -10.97 11.96
C GLU A 504 7.80 -11.37 10.90
N LYS A 505 8.26 -11.54 9.65
CA LYS A 505 7.42 -12.00 8.55
C LYS A 505 7.23 -13.51 8.71
N VAL A 506 6.00 -13.94 9.01
CA VAL A 506 5.66 -15.36 9.15
C VAL A 506 5.04 -15.88 7.85
N ALA A 507 5.71 -16.84 7.20
CA ALA A 507 5.16 -17.56 6.06
C ALA A 507 4.60 -18.92 6.51
N ARG A 508 3.39 -19.26 6.06
CA ARG A 508 2.79 -20.57 6.31
C ARG A 508 3.16 -21.54 5.19
N VAL A 509 3.74 -22.68 5.54
CA VAL A 509 3.97 -23.77 4.59
C VAL A 509 2.64 -24.50 4.36
N VAL A 510 2.23 -24.64 3.09
CA VAL A 510 0.96 -25.28 2.71
C VAL A 510 1.17 -26.32 1.61
N GLY A 511 0.19 -27.19 1.41
CA GLY A 511 0.23 -28.24 0.38
C GLY A 511 1.25 -29.35 0.67
N ARG A 512 1.86 -29.87 -0.39
CA ARG A 512 2.81 -30.99 -0.34
C ARG A 512 4.13 -30.62 0.34
N LEU A 513 4.49 -29.34 0.37
CA LEU A 513 5.66 -28.90 1.15
C LEU A 513 5.45 -29.10 2.65
N ALA A 514 4.22 -28.94 3.14
CA ALA A 514 3.92 -29.08 4.56
C ALA A 514 4.08 -30.52 5.06
N SER A 515 3.94 -31.53 4.19
CA SER A 515 4.16 -32.94 4.56
C SER A 515 5.64 -33.35 4.53
N ARG A 516 6.49 -32.59 3.83
CA ARG A 516 7.95 -32.81 3.76
C ARG A 516 8.69 -32.12 4.91
N VAL A 517 8.16 -31.01 5.40
CA VAL A 517 8.70 -30.28 6.54
C VAL A 517 8.17 -30.91 7.82
N GLN A 518 9.00 -31.69 8.52
CA GLN A 518 8.67 -32.12 9.88
C GLN A 518 8.79 -30.91 10.81
N PRO A 519 7.81 -30.63 11.69
CA PRO A 519 7.97 -29.57 12.68
C PRO A 519 9.15 -29.92 13.59
N LEU A 520 10.11 -28.99 13.70
CA LEU A 520 11.16 -29.07 14.72
C LEU A 520 10.50 -29.23 16.11
N PRO A 521 10.98 -30.14 16.97
CA PRO A 521 10.41 -30.31 18.30
C PRO A 521 10.51 -29.00 19.08
N THR A 522 9.38 -28.60 19.70
CA THR A 522 9.28 -27.41 20.55
C THR A 522 10.30 -27.51 21.69
N PRO A 523 11.04 -26.45 22.05
CA PRO A 523 11.93 -26.53 23.21
C PRO A 523 11.10 -26.83 24.47
N PRO A 524 11.53 -27.76 25.34
CA PRO A 524 10.86 -27.96 26.62
C PRO A 524 10.96 -26.66 27.42
N LYS A 525 9.89 -26.34 28.16
CA LYS A 525 9.91 -25.26 29.14
C LYS A 525 11.08 -25.49 30.09
N SER A 526 11.94 -24.50 30.24
CA SER A 526 13.06 -24.49 31.17
C SER A 526 12.53 -24.70 32.61
N GLU A 527 12.70 -25.90 33.13
CA GLU A 527 12.95 -26.07 34.56
C GLU A 527 14.46 -26.04 34.76
N GLU A 528 14.87 -25.31 35.79
CA GLU A 528 16.24 -25.02 36.18
C GLU A 528 17.06 -26.31 36.36
N GLY A 529 18.29 -26.31 35.84
CA GLY A 529 19.26 -27.37 36.09
C GLY A 529 20.40 -27.34 35.10
N ASP A 530 21.58 -26.97 35.60
CA ASP A 530 22.88 -27.08 34.94
C ASP A 530 23.08 -28.48 34.33
N ASP A 531 23.69 -28.55 33.14
CA ASP A 531 24.94 -29.30 32.93
C ASP A 531 25.37 -29.30 31.45
N GLU A 532 26.70 -29.33 31.31
CA GLU A 532 27.53 -29.31 30.12
C GLU A 532 27.12 -30.35 29.06
N ASP A 533 26.92 -29.94 27.80
CA ASP A 533 27.09 -30.82 26.62
C ASP A 533 27.18 -30.01 25.31
N GLY A 534 28.37 -29.48 25.01
CA GLY A 534 28.69 -28.75 23.78
C GLY A 534 28.66 -29.58 22.49
N GLU A 535 28.46 -30.90 22.57
CA GLU A 535 28.35 -31.79 21.40
C GLU A 535 26.92 -31.90 20.83
N GLY A 536 25.90 -31.57 21.64
CA GLY A 536 24.49 -31.60 21.21
C GLY A 536 24.11 -30.44 20.28
N GLU A 537 24.69 -29.25 20.48
CA GLU A 537 24.43 -28.08 19.64
C GLU A 537 25.05 -28.20 18.25
N ALA A 538 26.23 -28.80 18.13
CA ALA A 538 26.89 -29.03 16.84
C ALA A 538 26.13 -30.05 15.96
N LYS A 539 25.51 -31.06 16.61
CA LYS A 539 24.68 -32.06 15.93
C LYS A 539 23.31 -31.49 15.50
N ARG A 540 22.69 -30.64 16.34
CA ARG A 540 21.46 -29.90 15.99
C ARG A 540 21.69 -28.86 14.89
N ARG A 541 22.85 -28.18 14.86
CA ARG A 541 23.21 -27.29 13.74
C ARG A 541 23.39 -28.04 12.42
N LYS A 542 24.01 -29.23 12.44
CA LYS A 542 24.15 -30.09 11.25
C LYS A 542 22.82 -30.66 10.74
N GLU A 543 21.86 -30.94 11.61
CA GLU A 543 20.51 -31.39 11.21
C GLU A 543 19.62 -30.23 10.72
N ALA A 544 19.77 -29.03 11.29
CA ALA A 544 19.08 -27.82 10.82
C ALA A 544 19.59 -27.31 9.45
N GLU A 545 20.86 -27.55 9.13
CA GLU A 545 21.44 -27.27 7.80
C GLU A 545 20.92 -28.22 6.69
N GLN A 546 20.23 -29.32 7.03
CA GLN A 546 19.86 -30.39 6.08
C GLN A 546 18.42 -30.34 5.53
N GLN A 547 17.57 -29.39 5.94
CA GLN A 547 16.25 -29.20 5.32
C GLN A 547 16.15 -27.84 4.63
N VAL A 548 16.80 -27.71 3.48
CA VAL A 548 16.53 -26.62 2.55
C VAL A 548 15.11 -26.78 2.03
N VAL A 549 14.22 -25.87 2.44
CA VAL A 549 12.83 -25.84 1.95
C VAL A 549 12.77 -24.95 0.72
N SER A 550 12.71 -25.58 -0.46
CA SER A 550 12.54 -24.87 -1.74
C SER A 550 11.07 -24.87 -2.16
N GLY A 551 10.53 -23.71 -2.48
CA GLY A 551 9.15 -23.57 -2.96
C GLY A 551 8.87 -22.17 -3.51
N VAL A 552 7.64 -21.95 -3.94
CA VAL A 552 7.15 -20.65 -4.39
C VAL A 552 6.51 -19.95 -3.21
N LEU A 553 7.02 -18.75 -2.89
CA LEU A 553 6.44 -17.89 -1.87
C LEU A 553 5.37 -17.01 -2.51
N VAL A 554 4.11 -17.21 -2.12
CA VAL A 554 2.97 -16.43 -2.57
C VAL A 554 2.56 -15.45 -1.48
N GLN A 555 2.47 -14.17 -1.84
CA GLN A 555 1.97 -13.12 -0.97
C GLN A 555 0.56 -12.71 -1.40
N ASN A 556 -0.42 -12.87 -0.51
CA ASN A 556 -1.76 -12.33 -0.68
C ASN A 556 -2.01 -11.26 0.40
N ASP A 557 -2.05 -9.99 -0.01
CA ASP A 557 -1.92 -8.81 0.86
C ASP A 557 -0.66 -8.91 1.76
N PHE A 558 -0.85 -9.24 3.03
CA PHE A 558 0.21 -9.40 4.02
C PHE A 558 0.42 -10.86 4.44
N LYS A 559 -0.40 -11.79 3.93
CA LYS A 559 -0.27 -13.21 4.25
C LYS A 559 0.73 -13.85 3.29
N LEU A 560 1.79 -14.41 3.86
CA LEU A 560 2.81 -15.15 3.13
C LEU A 560 2.52 -16.65 3.23
N SER A 561 2.50 -17.33 2.09
CA SER A 561 2.32 -18.78 2.00
C SER A 561 3.42 -19.38 1.13
N LEU A 562 4.13 -20.37 1.66
CA LEU A 562 5.16 -21.11 0.92
C LEU A 562 4.55 -22.44 0.44
N MET A 563 4.54 -22.66 -0.88
CA MET A 563 3.90 -23.82 -1.49
C MET A 563 4.74 -24.40 -2.63
N ALA A 564 4.50 -25.67 -2.97
CA ALA A 564 5.15 -26.29 -4.12
C ALA A 564 4.57 -25.68 -5.42
N PRO A 565 5.34 -25.60 -6.53
CA PRO A 565 4.83 -25.08 -7.79
C PRO A 565 3.54 -25.78 -8.26
N GLU A 566 3.38 -27.07 -7.97
CA GLU A 566 2.22 -27.86 -8.37
C GLU A 566 0.95 -27.48 -7.58
N ASP A 567 1.12 -26.95 -6.37
CA ASP A 567 0.03 -26.58 -5.46
C ASP A 567 -0.49 -25.16 -5.73
N LEU A 568 0.18 -24.37 -6.58
CA LEU A 568 -0.20 -22.99 -6.93
C LEU A 568 -1.64 -22.88 -7.44
N ARG A 569 -2.07 -23.84 -8.26
CA ARG A 569 -3.41 -23.83 -8.84
C ARG A 569 -4.50 -24.06 -7.80
N GLU A 570 -4.24 -24.96 -6.85
CA GLU A 570 -5.22 -25.34 -5.82
C GLU A 570 -5.29 -24.33 -4.69
N TYR A 571 -4.14 -23.82 -4.22
CA TYR A 571 -4.07 -22.96 -3.03
C TYR A 571 -4.02 -21.46 -3.34
N ALA A 572 -3.46 -21.06 -4.48
CA ALA A 572 -3.35 -19.64 -4.88
C ALA A 572 -4.26 -19.28 -6.06
N GLY A 573 -4.91 -20.26 -6.71
CA GLY A 573 -5.73 -20.04 -7.92
C GLY A 573 -4.90 -19.61 -9.13
N LEU A 574 -3.57 -19.74 -9.07
CA LEU A 574 -2.65 -19.35 -10.13
C LEU A 574 -2.43 -20.52 -11.08
N THR A 575 -2.67 -20.32 -12.35
CA THR A 575 -2.39 -21.33 -13.38
C THR A 575 -0.90 -21.32 -13.73
N THR A 576 -0.26 -22.47 -13.58
CA THR A 576 1.09 -22.72 -14.08
C THR A 576 1.00 -23.05 -15.56
N THR A 577 1.74 -22.30 -16.39
CA THR A 577 1.85 -22.54 -17.83
C THR A 577 3.29 -22.87 -18.15
N THR A 578 3.51 -24.00 -18.81
CA THR A 578 4.82 -24.37 -19.36
C THR A 578 4.84 -24.04 -20.84
N ILE A 579 5.84 -23.30 -21.29
CA ILE A 579 6.03 -22.98 -22.71
C ILE A 579 6.91 -24.08 -23.31
N ILE A 580 6.38 -24.83 -24.28
CA ILE A 580 7.16 -25.79 -25.06
C ILE A 580 7.54 -25.11 -26.36
N CYS A 581 8.84 -24.95 -26.57
CA CYS A 581 9.42 -24.42 -27.79
C CYS A 581 9.70 -25.58 -28.75
N ARG A 582 9.40 -25.36 -30.03
CA ARG A 582 9.70 -26.31 -31.10
C ARG A 582 10.35 -25.60 -32.27
N GLN A 583 11.42 -26.17 -32.80
CA GLN A 583 12.06 -25.69 -34.02
C GLN A 583 12.21 -26.84 -35.00
N ARG A 584 11.74 -26.64 -36.23
CA ARG A 584 11.92 -27.60 -37.33
C ARG A 584 13.01 -27.12 -38.28
N LEU A 585 13.82 -28.06 -38.73
CA LEU A 585 14.88 -27.84 -39.70
C LEU A 585 15.02 -29.08 -40.59
N THR A 586 15.40 -28.86 -41.85
CA THR A 586 15.59 -29.95 -42.82
C THR A 586 17.07 -30.03 -43.15
N LEU A 587 17.67 -31.19 -42.93
CA LEU A 587 19.07 -31.49 -43.25
C LEU A 587 19.12 -32.40 -44.48
N ALA A 588 19.69 -31.93 -45.57
CA ALA A 588 19.72 -32.62 -46.87
C ALA A 588 20.85 -33.66 -46.99
N ALA A 589 21.96 -33.48 -46.26
CA ALA A 589 23.18 -34.28 -46.43
C ALA A 589 23.64 -35.05 -45.18
N ALA A 590 23.06 -34.77 -44.00
CA ALA A 590 23.48 -35.37 -42.74
C ALA A 590 22.57 -36.54 -42.34
N GLY A 591 23.11 -37.76 -42.30
CA GLY A 591 22.41 -38.93 -41.74
C GLY A 591 22.36 -38.90 -40.20
N THR A 592 21.48 -39.70 -39.61
CA THR A 592 21.27 -39.81 -38.13
C THR A 592 22.56 -40.10 -37.36
N GLU A 593 23.46 -40.92 -37.91
CA GLU A 593 24.76 -41.23 -37.31
C GLU A 593 25.73 -40.03 -37.29
N LEU A 594 25.68 -39.17 -38.32
CA LEU A 594 26.51 -37.96 -38.36
C LEU A 594 25.99 -36.91 -37.38
N ILE A 595 24.67 -36.83 -37.23
CA ILE A 595 24.01 -36.00 -36.21
C ILE A 595 24.42 -36.47 -34.81
N ARG A 596 24.34 -37.78 -34.53
CA ARG A 596 24.80 -38.36 -33.25
C ARG A 596 26.25 -38.00 -32.98
N TRP A 597 27.16 -38.23 -33.93
CA TRP A 597 28.59 -37.96 -33.75
C TRP A 597 28.88 -36.50 -33.40
N ALA A 598 28.25 -35.54 -34.07
CA ALA A 598 28.51 -34.12 -33.81
C ALA A 598 27.88 -33.63 -32.51
N LEU A 599 26.71 -34.14 -32.14
CA LEU A 599 26.11 -33.87 -30.84
C LEU A 599 26.97 -34.46 -29.71
N GLU A 600 27.48 -35.68 -29.89
CA GLU A 600 28.37 -36.32 -28.90
C GLU A 600 29.70 -35.59 -28.76
N GLY A 601 30.25 -35.09 -29.87
CA GLY A 601 31.47 -34.28 -29.85
C GLY A 601 31.31 -32.93 -29.15
N THR A 602 30.08 -32.42 -29.02
CA THR A 602 29.80 -31.10 -28.43
C THR A 602 29.27 -31.19 -27.00
N PHE A 603 28.36 -32.13 -26.72
CA PHE A 603 27.63 -32.23 -25.46
C PHE A 603 28.01 -33.47 -24.62
N GLY A 604 28.96 -34.29 -25.08
CA GLY A 604 29.30 -35.56 -24.42
C GLY A 604 28.28 -36.65 -24.74
N THR A 605 28.05 -37.62 -23.85
CA THR A 605 27.14 -38.74 -24.15
C THR A 605 25.69 -38.26 -24.34
N VAL A 606 25.12 -38.53 -25.53
CA VAL A 606 23.73 -38.23 -25.88
C VAL A 606 22.89 -39.50 -25.74
N THR A 607 21.72 -39.42 -25.10
CA THR A 607 20.86 -40.58 -24.91
C THR A 607 19.92 -40.76 -26.10
N VAL A 608 19.90 -41.96 -26.68
CA VAL A 608 19.05 -42.28 -27.83
C VAL A 608 17.82 -43.02 -27.33
N VAL A 609 16.64 -42.45 -27.57
CA VAL A 609 15.37 -42.93 -26.97
C VAL A 609 14.55 -43.80 -27.93
N ALA A 610 15.03 -44.06 -29.15
CA ALA A 610 14.41 -45.05 -30.03
C ALA A 610 15.43 -45.76 -30.93
N ASP A 611 15.72 -47.01 -30.57
CA ASP A 611 16.08 -48.12 -31.47
C ASP A 611 15.65 -49.42 -30.75
N LYS A 612 14.37 -49.79 -30.87
CA LYS A 612 13.82 -51.02 -30.25
C LYS A 612 13.38 -52.01 -31.32
N HIS A 613 14.34 -52.78 -31.81
CA HIS A 613 14.05 -54.14 -32.27
C HIS A 613 13.51 -54.97 -31.09
N MET A 614 12.22 -55.33 -31.15
CA MET A 614 11.68 -56.39 -30.30
C MET A 614 12.36 -57.72 -30.62
N THR A 615 13.00 -58.34 -29.63
CA THR A 615 13.21 -59.79 -29.60
C THR A 615 12.85 -60.38 -28.22
N ASN A 616 11.76 -61.15 -28.24
CA ASN A 616 11.25 -62.23 -27.38
C ASN A 616 11.62 -62.32 -25.88
N GLY A 617 10.56 -62.48 -25.05
CA GLY A 617 10.70 -62.88 -23.65
C GLY A 617 9.45 -63.10 -22.79
N ASN A 618 8.38 -63.71 -23.32
CA ASN A 618 7.46 -64.63 -22.62
C ASN A 618 6.51 -64.14 -21.48
N SER A 619 5.20 -64.07 -21.78
CA SER A 619 4.13 -64.60 -20.91
C SER A 619 2.76 -64.69 -21.62
N ILE A 620 2.40 -65.92 -22.01
CA ILE A 620 1.07 -66.58 -22.00
C ILE A 620 -0.18 -65.71 -22.24
N GLY A 621 -0.86 -65.97 -23.36
CA GLY A 621 -2.26 -65.59 -23.59
C GLY A 621 -2.73 -65.97 -24.98
N HIS A 622 -3.42 -67.10 -25.10
CA HIS A 622 -3.98 -67.67 -26.32
C HIS A 622 -5.25 -66.89 -26.72
N GLU A 623 -5.33 -66.26 -27.90
CA GLU A 623 -6.59 -66.04 -28.62
C GLU A 623 -6.38 -65.62 -30.08
N LYS A 624 -7.38 -65.93 -30.90
CA LYS A 624 -7.36 -66.08 -32.37
C LYS A 624 -7.28 -64.74 -33.13
N VAL A 625 -6.59 -64.79 -34.28
CA VAL A 625 -6.51 -63.73 -35.29
C VAL A 625 -7.75 -63.76 -36.17
N GLU A 626 -8.41 -62.62 -36.34
CA GLU A 626 -9.23 -62.30 -37.51
C GLU A 626 -8.52 -61.19 -38.29
N ASP A 627 -8.34 -61.43 -39.59
CA ASP A 627 -7.76 -60.51 -40.58
C ASP A 627 -8.75 -59.39 -40.93
N ALA A 628 -8.34 -58.13 -40.80
CA ALA A 628 -8.74 -57.02 -41.67
C ALA A 628 -8.05 -55.72 -41.25
N ASP A 629 -7.23 -55.19 -42.16
CA ASP A 629 -7.06 -53.78 -42.53
C ASP A 629 -5.57 -53.41 -42.72
N GLU A 630 -5.30 -52.84 -43.89
CA GLU A 630 -3.99 -52.46 -44.41
C GLU A 630 -3.21 -51.55 -43.42
N GLU A 631 -2.23 -52.11 -42.72
CA GLU A 631 -1.26 -51.31 -41.94
C GLU A 631 -0.28 -50.63 -42.90
N VAL A 632 -0.42 -49.31 -43.03
CA VAL A 632 0.67 -48.42 -43.49
C VAL A 632 1.86 -48.63 -42.55
N PRO A 633 3.09 -48.91 -43.06
CA PRO A 633 4.23 -49.12 -42.17
C PRO A 633 4.54 -47.80 -41.44
N ARG A 634 4.33 -47.77 -40.12
CA ARG A 634 4.81 -46.68 -39.27
C ARG A 634 6.33 -46.73 -39.25
N GLN A 635 6.94 -45.70 -39.84
CA GLN A 635 8.39 -45.52 -39.95
C GLN A 635 8.97 -45.11 -38.59
N ASP A 636 10.11 -45.70 -38.21
CA ASP A 636 10.77 -45.47 -36.92
C ASP A 636 11.52 -44.12 -36.92
N ASP A 637 11.06 -43.17 -36.11
CA ASP A 637 11.75 -41.89 -35.83
C ASP A 637 12.87 -42.11 -34.81
N THR A 638 14.08 -41.57 -35.06
CA THR A 638 15.19 -41.62 -34.10
C THR A 638 15.14 -40.39 -33.19
N VAL A 639 15.07 -40.60 -31.88
CA VAL A 639 15.02 -39.50 -30.90
C VAL A 639 16.31 -39.42 -30.09
N PHE A 640 16.92 -38.24 -30.03
CA PHE A 640 18.06 -37.94 -29.18
C PHE A 640 17.64 -37.01 -28.03
N GLU A 641 18.12 -37.30 -26.83
CA GLU A 641 17.99 -36.43 -25.66
C GLU A 641 19.36 -35.88 -25.30
N VAL A 642 19.48 -34.55 -25.38
CA VAL A 642 20.72 -33.82 -25.11
C VAL A 642 20.66 -33.27 -23.69
N MET A 643 21.77 -33.38 -22.96
CA MET A 643 21.93 -32.88 -21.58
C MET A 643 20.84 -33.39 -20.61
N GLY A 644 20.56 -34.70 -20.64
CA GLY A 644 19.60 -35.33 -19.72
C GLY A 644 18.13 -35.01 -20.02
N GLY A 645 17.80 -34.70 -21.27
CA GLY A 645 16.43 -34.39 -21.72
C GLY A 645 16.08 -32.90 -21.72
N ALA A 646 17.07 -32.02 -21.53
CA ALA A 646 16.89 -30.57 -21.62
C ALA A 646 16.43 -30.14 -23.03
N VAL A 647 16.94 -30.80 -24.07
CA VAL A 647 16.51 -30.64 -25.47
C VAL A 647 16.31 -32.02 -26.07
N ARG A 648 15.14 -32.23 -26.67
CA ARG A 648 14.80 -33.44 -27.41
C ARG A 648 14.90 -33.16 -28.91
N LEU A 649 15.64 -33.99 -29.62
CA LEU A 649 15.81 -33.93 -31.06
C LEU A 649 15.13 -35.15 -31.70
N ILE A 650 14.17 -34.92 -32.58
CA ILE A 650 13.42 -35.95 -33.28
C ILE A 650 13.86 -35.92 -34.74
N CYS A 651 14.54 -36.97 -35.18
CA CYS A 651 15.00 -37.12 -36.56
C CYS A 651 14.08 -38.09 -37.32
N ARG A 652 13.47 -37.60 -38.40
CA ARG A 652 12.56 -38.36 -39.26
C ARG A 652 13.24 -38.81 -40.55
N GLN A 653 12.76 -39.89 -41.15
CA GLN A 653 13.23 -40.32 -42.47
C GLN A 653 12.92 -39.23 -43.52
N GLY A 654 13.94 -38.79 -44.27
CA GLY A 654 13.84 -37.68 -45.22
C GLY A 654 14.60 -36.40 -44.80
N GLY A 655 15.30 -36.43 -43.66
CA GLY A 655 16.17 -35.33 -43.23
C GLY A 655 15.45 -34.25 -42.43
N GLU A 656 14.16 -34.39 -42.14
CA GLU A 656 13.45 -33.49 -41.22
C GLU A 656 13.88 -33.76 -39.78
N VAL A 657 14.27 -32.70 -39.07
CA VAL A 657 14.70 -32.73 -37.68
C VAL A 657 13.90 -31.70 -36.89
N GLU A 658 13.26 -32.13 -35.81
CA GLU A 658 12.51 -31.29 -34.89
C GLU A 658 13.22 -31.24 -33.53
N LEU A 659 13.54 -30.03 -33.07
CA LEU A 659 13.96 -29.78 -31.70
C LEU A 659 12.73 -29.43 -30.87
N GLU A 660 12.61 -30.03 -29.69
CA GLU A 660 11.60 -29.73 -28.70
C GLU A 660 12.27 -29.51 -27.34
N TRP A 661 11.95 -28.42 -26.66
CA TRP A 661 12.42 -28.15 -25.31
C TRP A 661 11.42 -27.30 -24.51
N GLU A 662 11.52 -27.35 -23.18
CA GLU A 662 10.80 -26.40 -22.31
C GLU A 662 11.53 -25.06 -22.31
N GLY A 663 10.84 -23.99 -22.69
CA GLY A 663 11.39 -22.64 -22.82
C GLY A 663 11.80 -22.07 -21.46
N ASN A 664 13.11 -21.98 -21.24
CA ASN A 664 13.72 -21.31 -20.10
C ASN A 664 15.18 -20.96 -20.46
N ALA A 665 15.77 -19.97 -19.77
CA ALA A 665 17.07 -19.43 -20.14
C ALA A 665 18.20 -20.48 -20.24
N THR A 666 18.12 -21.58 -19.50
CA THR A 666 19.11 -22.66 -19.56
C THR A 666 18.87 -23.57 -20.78
N ASN A 667 17.63 -24.03 -20.97
CA ASN A 667 17.28 -24.90 -22.08
C ASN A 667 17.35 -24.16 -23.43
N ASP A 668 17.00 -22.87 -23.48
CA ASP A 668 17.12 -22.03 -24.67
C ASP A 668 18.57 -21.95 -25.13
N GLY A 669 19.51 -21.70 -24.20
CA GLY A 669 20.95 -21.68 -24.52
C GLY A 669 21.49 -23.04 -24.98
N ILE A 670 20.96 -24.15 -24.43
CA ILE A 670 21.31 -25.50 -24.90
C ILE A 670 20.71 -25.74 -26.29
N ALA A 671 19.46 -25.34 -26.53
CA ALA A 671 18.78 -25.48 -27.81
C ALA A 671 19.49 -24.69 -28.92
N ASP A 672 19.90 -23.45 -28.66
CA ASP A 672 20.69 -22.63 -29.58
C ASP A 672 22.02 -23.30 -29.93
N ALA A 673 22.70 -23.87 -28.94
CA ALA A 673 23.94 -24.61 -29.16
C ALA A 673 23.70 -25.88 -30.00
N VAL A 674 22.63 -26.63 -29.74
CA VAL A 674 22.24 -27.81 -30.52
C VAL A 674 21.91 -27.39 -31.96
N MET A 675 21.16 -26.30 -32.16
CA MET A 675 20.86 -25.76 -33.48
C MET A 675 22.12 -25.33 -34.24
N ALA A 676 23.06 -24.65 -33.57
CA ALA A 676 24.31 -24.23 -34.19
C ALA A 676 25.14 -25.44 -34.69
N VAL A 677 25.19 -26.52 -33.91
CA VAL A 677 25.84 -27.78 -34.31
C VAL A 677 25.14 -28.38 -35.55
N LEU A 678 23.82 -28.43 -35.56
CA LEU A 678 23.03 -28.99 -36.66
C LEU A 678 23.17 -28.18 -37.96
N LEU A 679 23.21 -26.85 -37.88
CA LEU A 679 23.44 -25.99 -39.04
C LEU A 679 24.87 -26.10 -39.57
N THR A 680 25.86 -26.30 -38.69
CA THR A 680 27.26 -26.47 -39.10
C THR A 680 27.49 -27.83 -39.78
N LEU A 681 26.73 -28.86 -39.39
CA LEU A 681 26.82 -30.21 -39.93
C LEU A 681 26.62 -30.29 -41.44
N GLU A 682 25.69 -29.51 -42.03
CA GLU A 682 25.48 -29.50 -43.49
C GLU A 682 26.70 -29.01 -44.27
N SER A 683 27.44 -28.07 -43.69
CA SER A 683 28.66 -27.51 -44.27
C SER A 683 29.92 -28.36 -43.99
N SER A 684 29.79 -29.46 -43.24
CA SER A 684 30.90 -30.33 -42.89
C SER A 684 31.41 -31.08 -44.12
N PRO A 685 32.75 -31.18 -44.34
CA PRO A 685 33.33 -31.99 -45.40
C PRO A 685 32.87 -33.46 -45.39
N ALA A 686 32.47 -33.99 -44.23
CA ALA A 686 31.94 -35.35 -44.08
C ALA A 686 30.52 -35.50 -44.68
N ALA A 687 29.66 -34.50 -44.49
CA ALA A 687 28.32 -34.46 -45.08
C ALA A 687 28.39 -34.29 -46.61
N VAL A 688 29.29 -33.42 -47.09
CA VAL A 688 29.55 -33.21 -48.52
C VAL A 688 30.07 -34.49 -49.20
N LYS A 689 30.88 -35.30 -48.50
CA LYS A 689 31.38 -36.59 -49.02
C LYS A 689 30.31 -37.68 -49.05
N GLN A 690 29.32 -37.63 -48.15
CA GLN A 690 28.18 -38.54 -48.15
C GLN A 690 27.17 -38.18 -49.26
N SER A 691 26.93 -36.89 -49.51
CA SER A 691 26.05 -36.43 -50.60
C SER A 691 26.66 -36.58 -51.99
N SER A 692 27.99 -36.73 -52.11
CA SER A 692 28.70 -36.90 -53.39
C SER A 692 28.79 -38.34 -53.93
N LYS A 693 28.06 -39.32 -53.37
CA LYS A 693 28.02 -40.68 -53.94
C LYS A 693 27.20 -40.68 -55.23
N LEU A 694 27.91 -40.71 -56.37
CA LEU A 694 27.37 -40.87 -57.72
C LEU A 694 26.46 -42.10 -57.85
N HIS A 695 25.25 -41.90 -58.33
CA HIS A 695 24.41 -42.96 -58.89
C HIS A 695 25.07 -43.52 -60.16
N SER A 696 25.14 -44.84 -60.29
CA SER A 696 25.56 -45.51 -61.52
C SER A 696 24.40 -45.52 -62.52
N HIS A 697 24.47 -44.74 -63.59
CA HIS A 697 23.58 -44.90 -64.75
C HIS A 697 24.31 -45.76 -65.80
N GLY A 698 23.81 -46.98 -65.99
CA GLY A 698 24.16 -47.81 -67.15
C GLY A 698 23.35 -47.33 -68.37
N HIS A 699 24.04 -46.99 -69.45
CA HIS A 699 23.41 -46.71 -70.74
C HIS A 699 23.32 -48.02 -71.54
N GLU A 700 22.10 -48.47 -71.83
CA GLU A 700 21.84 -49.37 -72.97
C GLU A 700 21.33 -48.52 -74.13
N HIS A 701 22.01 -48.65 -75.27
CA HIS A 701 21.56 -48.15 -76.57
C HIS A 701 20.93 -49.32 -77.34
N SER A 702 19.72 -49.13 -77.87
CA SER A 702 19.28 -49.82 -79.10
C SER A 702 18.15 -49.03 -79.77
N ASP A 703 18.29 -48.90 -81.09
CA ASP A 703 17.47 -48.19 -82.06
C ASP A 703 15.99 -48.67 -82.13
N GLU A 704 15.04 -47.76 -82.37
CA GLU A 704 14.13 -47.74 -83.53
C GLU A 704 12.92 -46.79 -83.33
N TYR A 705 12.57 -46.13 -84.44
CA TYR A 705 11.25 -45.56 -84.79
C TYR A 705 10.81 -44.17 -84.28
N ASP A 706 10.86 -43.21 -85.20
CA ASP A 706 10.08 -41.95 -85.26
C ASP A 706 8.69 -42.27 -85.86
N PRO A 707 7.58 -41.74 -85.31
CA PRO A 707 6.77 -40.85 -86.13
C PRO A 707 6.05 -39.73 -85.35
N PHE A 708 6.00 -38.54 -85.97
CA PHE A 708 5.33 -37.30 -85.57
C PHE A 708 6.14 -36.46 -84.57
N GLY A 709 6.76 -35.35 -84.93
CA GLY A 709 6.51 -34.46 -86.06
C GLY A 709 6.66 -33.03 -85.56
N ASP A 710 7.34 -32.23 -86.36
CA ASP A 710 7.25 -30.77 -86.42
C ASP A 710 7.83 -30.04 -85.20
N SER A 711 9.04 -29.50 -85.28
CA SER A 711 9.34 -28.17 -85.85
C SER A 711 10.15 -27.47 -84.76
N THR A 712 11.19 -26.69 -84.99
CA THR A 712 11.87 -26.18 -86.17
C THR A 712 13.18 -25.61 -85.62
N GLU A 713 14.26 -25.81 -86.38
CA GLU A 713 15.29 -24.83 -86.76
C GLU A 713 15.50 -23.60 -85.83
N VAL A 714 16.73 -23.17 -85.52
CA VAL A 714 17.69 -22.65 -86.51
C VAL A 714 19.11 -22.67 -85.90
N LYS A 715 19.99 -23.38 -86.60
CA LYS A 715 21.38 -23.08 -86.99
C LYS A 715 22.17 -22.00 -86.21
N ALA A 716 23.26 -22.45 -85.55
CA ALA A 716 24.68 -22.32 -85.97
C ALA A 716 25.05 -21.17 -86.95
N PRO A 717 26.31 -20.67 -87.03
CA PRO A 717 27.52 -21.48 -86.81
C PRO A 717 28.83 -20.72 -86.42
N ASN A 718 29.92 -21.51 -86.35
CA ASN A 718 31.33 -21.15 -86.61
C ASN A 718 32.02 -20.17 -85.63
N GLY A 719 33.25 -20.39 -85.18
CA GLY A 719 34.30 -21.32 -85.55
C GLY A 719 35.67 -20.66 -85.34
N VAL A 720 36.71 -21.50 -85.34
CA VAL A 720 38.12 -21.21 -85.69
C VAL A 720 39.09 -20.71 -84.60
N GLY A 721 40.18 -21.50 -84.46
CA GLY A 721 41.58 -21.09 -84.17
C GLY A 721 41.88 -20.74 -82.71
N GLU A 722 43.04 -20.98 -82.10
CA GLU A 722 44.38 -21.44 -82.47
C GLU A 722 45.09 -21.70 -81.11
N ALA A 723 45.84 -22.80 -80.98
CA ALA A 723 47.30 -22.84 -80.86
C ALA A 723 47.93 -22.52 -79.47
N ASP A 724 48.76 -23.48 -79.07
CA ASP A 724 50.04 -23.38 -78.34
C ASP A 724 50.15 -23.09 -76.82
N THR A 725 50.66 -24.14 -76.16
CA THR A 725 51.75 -24.17 -75.15
C THR A 725 51.59 -23.43 -73.81
N ASN A 726 51.75 -24.19 -72.72
CA ASN A 726 52.97 -24.24 -71.89
C ASN A 726 52.61 -24.53 -70.41
N GLY A 727 53.40 -25.39 -69.76
CA GLY A 727 53.05 -26.00 -68.47
C GLY A 727 52.93 -25.03 -67.27
N LYS A 728 52.05 -25.38 -66.33
CA LYS A 728 52.06 -24.86 -64.95
C LYS A 728 51.79 -26.00 -63.95
N LYS A 729 52.64 -26.07 -62.92
CA LYS A 729 52.59 -26.96 -61.74
C LYS A 729 51.21 -26.93 -61.06
N PRO A 730 50.81 -27.99 -60.30
CA PRO A 730 49.57 -27.97 -59.53
C PRO A 730 49.58 -26.79 -58.54
N GLY A 731 48.51 -25.99 -58.57
CA GLY A 731 48.36 -24.80 -57.73
C GLY A 731 48.40 -25.16 -56.25
N LYS A 732 49.29 -24.53 -55.49
CA LYS A 732 49.26 -24.52 -54.02
C LYS A 732 47.90 -23.97 -53.56
N ASN A 733 47.35 -24.54 -52.49
CA ASN A 733 46.12 -24.06 -51.85
C ASN A 733 46.24 -22.54 -51.59
N PRO A 734 45.32 -21.70 -52.12
CA PRO A 734 45.36 -20.25 -51.94
C PRO A 734 45.23 -19.81 -50.47
N PHE A 735 44.82 -20.71 -49.57
CA PHE A 735 44.68 -20.46 -48.13
C PHE A 735 45.83 -21.01 -47.29
N ALA A 736 46.89 -21.56 -47.89
CA ALA A 736 48.01 -22.13 -47.14
C ALA A 736 48.90 -21.07 -46.45
N ASN A 737 48.91 -19.83 -46.96
CA ASN A 737 49.70 -18.71 -46.45
C ASN A 737 48.80 -17.47 -46.32
N LEU A 738 47.94 -17.42 -45.31
CA LEU A 738 47.12 -16.24 -45.02
C LEU A 738 47.98 -15.13 -44.40
N ASP A 739 47.78 -13.91 -44.86
CA ASP A 739 48.39 -12.73 -44.22
C ASP A 739 47.81 -12.51 -42.81
N PRO A 740 48.56 -11.85 -41.92
CA PRO A 740 48.14 -11.55 -40.55
C PRO A 740 46.78 -10.86 -40.40
N GLU A 741 46.45 -9.92 -41.31
CA GLU A 741 45.19 -9.17 -41.25
C GLU A 741 44.01 -10.08 -41.58
N THR A 742 44.15 -10.94 -42.59
CA THR A 742 43.13 -11.94 -42.92
C THR A 742 42.94 -12.96 -41.80
N LYS A 743 44.00 -13.32 -41.05
CA LYS A 743 43.88 -14.18 -39.86
C LYS A 743 43.11 -13.49 -38.73
N LEU A 744 43.38 -12.21 -38.47
CA LEU A 744 42.65 -11.42 -37.48
C LEU A 744 41.17 -11.27 -37.86
N ASN A 745 40.87 -10.96 -39.13
CA ASN A 745 39.49 -10.84 -39.60
C ASN A 745 38.71 -12.13 -39.44
N ARG A 746 39.33 -13.29 -39.69
CA ARG A 746 38.69 -14.60 -39.44
C ARG A 746 38.43 -14.82 -37.96
N LEU A 747 39.36 -14.43 -37.08
CA LEU A 747 39.14 -14.49 -35.63
C LEU A 747 37.96 -13.61 -35.20
N PHE A 748 37.87 -12.39 -35.73
CA PHE A 748 36.71 -11.52 -35.49
C PHE A 748 35.43 -12.19 -35.94
N MET A 749 35.35 -12.76 -37.14
CA MET A 749 34.14 -13.47 -37.57
C MET A 749 33.66 -14.54 -36.58
N PHE A 750 34.57 -15.34 -36.00
CA PHE A 750 34.20 -16.36 -35.01
C PHE A 750 33.73 -15.74 -33.68
N LEU A 751 34.41 -14.69 -33.22
CA LEU A 751 34.05 -14.02 -31.98
C LEU A 751 32.72 -13.27 -32.15
N GLU A 752 32.50 -12.59 -33.27
CA GLU A 752 31.29 -11.83 -33.59
C GLU A 752 30.08 -12.75 -33.69
N ALA A 753 30.24 -13.95 -34.26
CA ALA A 753 29.19 -14.95 -34.29
C ALA A 753 28.76 -15.44 -32.88
N GLN A 754 29.65 -15.37 -31.89
CA GLN A 754 29.41 -15.88 -30.53
C GLN A 754 29.01 -14.80 -29.51
N PHE A 755 29.49 -13.58 -29.70
CA PHE A 755 29.34 -12.47 -28.75
C PHE A 755 28.63 -11.25 -29.35
N GLY A 756 28.41 -11.22 -30.66
CA GLY A 756 27.83 -10.11 -31.41
C GLY A 756 28.88 -9.16 -32.00
N GLU A 757 28.58 -8.57 -33.15
CA GLU A 757 29.50 -7.67 -33.89
C GLU A 757 29.92 -6.44 -33.09
N GLN A 758 28.99 -5.86 -32.31
CA GLN A 758 29.24 -4.66 -31.51
C GLN A 758 30.00 -4.94 -30.21
N ALA A 759 30.20 -6.21 -29.84
CA ALA A 759 30.83 -6.60 -28.59
C ALA A 759 32.37 -6.59 -28.65
N ILE A 760 32.95 -6.53 -29.85
CA ILE A 760 34.38 -6.81 -30.08
C ILE A 760 35.11 -5.55 -30.51
N GLN A 761 36.21 -5.23 -29.81
CA GLN A 761 37.04 -4.06 -30.11
C GLN A 761 38.53 -4.43 -30.00
N PRO A 762 39.38 -4.07 -30.98
CA PRO A 762 40.82 -4.27 -30.87
C PRO A 762 41.42 -3.37 -29.78
N ILE A 763 42.38 -3.91 -29.02
CA ILE A 763 43.15 -3.17 -28.01
C ILE A 763 44.35 -2.53 -28.70
N ALA A 764 44.48 -1.21 -28.61
CA ALA A 764 45.56 -0.47 -29.25
C ALA A 764 46.90 -0.52 -28.49
N GLU A 765 46.85 -0.62 -27.16
CA GLU A 765 48.04 -0.57 -26.30
C GLU A 765 48.50 -1.99 -25.88
N PRO A 766 49.78 -2.35 -26.07
CA PRO A 766 50.28 -3.66 -25.65
C PRO A 766 50.44 -3.78 -24.13
N LYS A 767 50.32 -5.01 -23.62
CA LYS A 767 50.60 -5.33 -22.22
C LYS A 767 52.10 -5.21 -21.96
N LEU A 768 52.50 -4.23 -21.16
CA LEU A 768 53.90 -4.06 -20.75
C LEU A 768 54.25 -5.07 -19.64
N PRO A 769 55.46 -5.66 -19.66
CA PRO A 769 55.91 -6.55 -18.59
C PRO A 769 56.02 -5.78 -17.25
N GLU A 770 55.63 -6.42 -16.15
CA GLU A 770 55.74 -5.83 -14.81
C GLU A 770 57.21 -5.53 -14.48
N LEU A 771 57.56 -4.26 -14.41
CA LEU A 771 58.88 -3.81 -13.97
C LEU A 771 59.02 -4.09 -12.47
N ASN A 772 59.79 -5.11 -12.12
CA ASN A 772 60.24 -5.36 -10.76
C ASN A 772 61.07 -4.18 -10.25
N GLY A 773 60.46 -3.29 -9.47
CA GLY A 773 61.13 -2.36 -8.56
C GLY A 773 61.38 -0.95 -9.11
N SER A 774 60.73 0.03 -8.46
CA SER A 774 61.02 1.46 -8.45
C SER A 774 61.14 2.17 -9.81
N ALA A 775 60.01 2.59 -10.37
CA ALA A 775 59.95 3.77 -11.21
C ALA A 775 58.78 4.66 -10.72
N GLU A 776 59.11 5.90 -10.38
CA GLU A 776 58.20 6.91 -9.85
C GLU A 776 57.07 7.22 -10.84
N GLU A 777 55.87 7.49 -10.31
CA GLU A 777 54.75 8.02 -11.07
C GLU A 777 55.14 9.36 -11.72
N GLY A 778 55.29 9.39 -13.05
CA GLY A 778 55.53 10.64 -13.78
C GLY A 778 56.23 10.55 -15.14
N ASP A 779 56.74 9.40 -15.56
CA ASP A 779 57.46 9.26 -16.84
C ASP A 779 56.58 8.70 -17.98
N ASP A 780 55.56 9.46 -18.40
CA ASP A 780 54.65 9.10 -19.51
C ASP A 780 55.41 8.87 -20.83
N VAL A 781 56.49 9.63 -21.06
CA VAL A 781 57.33 9.52 -22.27
C VAL A 781 58.07 8.17 -22.30
N GLY A 782 58.52 7.69 -21.14
CA GLY A 782 59.15 6.38 -21.01
C GLY A 782 58.18 5.22 -21.30
N ARG A 783 56.93 5.33 -20.82
CA ARG A 783 55.88 4.33 -21.07
C ARG A 783 55.43 4.29 -22.53
N GLU A 784 55.24 5.44 -23.17
CA GLU A 784 54.91 5.51 -24.59
C GLU A 784 56.01 4.89 -25.47
N LYS A 785 57.28 5.15 -25.14
CA LYS A 785 58.41 4.58 -25.88
C LYS A 785 58.52 3.07 -25.69
N ALA A 786 58.25 2.56 -24.48
CA ALA A 786 58.19 1.13 -24.20
C ALA A 786 57.02 0.45 -24.95
N ALA A 787 55.84 1.07 -24.94
CA ALA A 787 54.67 0.58 -25.66
C ALA A 787 54.88 0.56 -27.18
N ALA A 788 55.50 1.60 -27.74
CA ALA A 788 55.83 1.65 -29.17
C ALA A 788 56.87 0.58 -29.57
N THR A 789 57.86 0.33 -28.71
CA THR A 789 58.87 -0.71 -28.93
C THR A 789 58.24 -2.11 -28.91
N GLU A 790 57.33 -2.33 -27.96
CA GLU A 790 56.63 -3.61 -27.82
C GLU A 790 55.62 -3.85 -28.95
N LEU A 791 54.89 -2.82 -29.37
CA LEU A 791 54.00 -2.90 -30.53
C LEU A 791 54.77 -3.25 -31.81
N ALA A 792 55.96 -2.65 -32.01
CA ALA A 792 56.83 -2.99 -33.13
C ALA A 792 57.33 -4.44 -33.08
N ARG A 793 57.57 -4.99 -31.88
CA ARG A 793 57.91 -6.41 -31.69
C ARG A 793 56.74 -7.32 -32.08
N LEU A 794 55.54 -7.03 -31.60
CA LEU A 794 54.33 -7.81 -31.90
C LEU A 794 54.03 -7.81 -33.41
N HIS A 795 54.12 -6.64 -34.06
CA HIS A 795 54.01 -6.54 -35.52
C HIS A 795 55.09 -7.36 -36.24
N GLY A 796 56.32 -7.38 -35.72
CA GLY A 796 57.43 -8.18 -36.24
C GLY A 796 57.22 -9.70 -36.17
N VAL A 797 56.47 -10.19 -35.18
CA VAL A 797 56.05 -11.61 -35.05
C VAL A 797 54.77 -11.89 -35.85
N GLY A 798 54.21 -10.88 -36.51
CA GLY A 798 53.01 -10.98 -37.33
C GLY A 798 51.70 -10.78 -36.55
N ILE A 799 51.72 -10.38 -35.28
CA ILE A 799 50.49 -10.08 -34.53
C ILE A 799 50.04 -8.65 -34.88
N PRO A 800 48.90 -8.42 -35.56
CA PRO A 800 48.51 -7.08 -36.03
C PRO A 800 48.01 -6.14 -34.92
N VAL A 801 47.37 -6.68 -33.88
CA VAL A 801 46.90 -5.94 -32.70
C VAL A 801 47.30 -6.67 -31.42
N PRO A 802 47.71 -5.97 -30.34
CA PRO A 802 48.14 -6.63 -29.11
C PRO A 802 47.07 -7.51 -28.44
N GLY A 803 45.80 -7.12 -28.54
CA GLY A 803 44.71 -7.84 -27.91
C GLY A 803 43.33 -7.46 -28.44
N ILE A 804 42.31 -8.11 -27.90
CA ILE A 804 40.90 -7.92 -28.25
C ILE A 804 40.09 -7.78 -26.96
N GLN A 805 39.28 -6.74 -26.86
CA GLN A 805 38.30 -6.58 -25.80
C GLN A 805 36.93 -7.09 -26.27
N ILE A 806 36.31 -7.92 -25.43
CA ILE A 806 34.98 -8.49 -25.65
C ILE A 806 34.07 -8.00 -24.52
N SER A 807 32.99 -7.29 -24.87
CA SER A 807 32.06 -6.67 -23.92
C SER A 807 30.64 -7.19 -24.15
N VAL A 808 30.06 -7.86 -23.16
CA VAL A 808 28.68 -8.36 -23.19
C VAL A 808 27.96 -7.86 -21.94
N ASP A 809 26.91 -7.06 -22.11
CA ASP A 809 26.22 -6.33 -21.05
C ASP A 809 27.16 -5.48 -20.17
N LYS A 810 27.36 -5.88 -18.90
CA LYS A 810 28.27 -5.23 -17.95
C LYS A 810 29.60 -5.98 -17.77
N MET A 811 29.80 -7.08 -18.51
CA MET A 811 30.99 -7.92 -18.40
C MET A 811 31.98 -7.57 -19.51
N VAL A 812 33.26 -7.41 -19.13
CA VAL A 812 34.34 -7.09 -20.06
C VAL A 812 35.46 -8.12 -19.88
N ALA A 813 35.91 -8.70 -20.98
CA ALA A 813 37.07 -9.59 -21.04
C ALA A 813 38.09 -9.06 -22.03
N LYS A 814 39.38 -9.08 -21.68
CA LYS A 814 40.49 -8.72 -22.57
C LYS A 814 41.27 -9.98 -22.91
N VAL A 815 41.51 -10.20 -24.20
CA VAL A 815 42.25 -11.35 -24.74
C VAL A 815 43.55 -10.85 -25.35
N TRP A 816 44.69 -11.27 -24.81
CA TRP A 816 46.01 -10.89 -25.33
C TRP A 816 46.48 -11.91 -26.36
N LEU A 817 46.70 -11.48 -27.61
CA LEU A 817 46.85 -12.40 -28.75
C LEU A 817 48.17 -13.18 -28.79
N GLU A 818 49.21 -12.72 -28.10
CA GLU A 818 50.51 -13.41 -28.06
C GLU A 818 50.45 -14.73 -27.28
N HIS A 819 49.74 -14.75 -26.15
CA HIS A 819 49.66 -15.90 -25.24
C HIS A 819 48.24 -16.45 -25.09
N LEU A 820 47.26 -15.83 -25.76
CA LEU A 820 45.83 -16.10 -25.60
C LEU A 820 45.36 -15.98 -24.13
N GLU A 821 46.02 -15.10 -23.36
CA GLU A 821 45.67 -14.84 -21.97
C GLU A 821 44.36 -14.04 -21.91
N VAL A 822 43.42 -14.50 -21.06
CA VAL A 822 42.12 -13.85 -20.87
C VAL A 822 42.04 -13.22 -19.49
N GLU A 823 41.91 -11.89 -19.45
CA GLU A 823 41.69 -11.10 -18.24
C GLU A 823 40.22 -10.70 -18.13
N CYS A 824 39.55 -11.14 -17.06
CA CYS A 824 38.16 -10.77 -16.80
C CYS A 824 37.84 -10.90 -15.30
N GLY A 825 37.02 -9.98 -14.77
CA GLY A 825 36.54 -10.01 -13.38
C GLY A 825 35.50 -11.11 -13.09
N HIS A 826 34.95 -11.75 -14.13
CA HIS A 826 33.95 -12.82 -14.01
C HIS A 826 34.49 -14.14 -14.54
N LYS A 827 34.71 -15.11 -13.64
CA LYS A 827 35.35 -16.39 -13.96
C LYS A 827 34.63 -17.19 -15.06
N SER A 828 33.31 -17.32 -14.97
CA SER A 828 32.51 -18.06 -15.98
C SER A 828 32.54 -17.41 -17.37
N PHE A 829 32.56 -16.08 -17.43
CA PHE A 829 32.70 -15.35 -18.68
C PHE A 829 34.12 -15.46 -19.25
N ALA A 830 35.14 -15.42 -18.40
CA ALA A 830 36.53 -15.65 -18.77
C ALA A 830 36.73 -17.05 -19.40
N ASP A 831 36.17 -18.09 -18.78
CA ASP A 831 36.26 -19.48 -19.25
C ASP A 831 35.55 -19.66 -20.60
N ARG A 832 34.39 -19.02 -20.78
CA ARG A 832 33.65 -19.02 -22.06
C ARG A 832 34.46 -18.31 -23.16
N VAL A 833 34.97 -17.12 -22.89
CA VAL A 833 35.78 -16.35 -23.85
C VAL A 833 37.03 -17.14 -24.24
N ARG A 834 37.74 -17.71 -23.27
CA ARG A 834 38.92 -18.55 -23.50
C ARG A 834 38.60 -19.74 -24.41
N ALA A 835 37.55 -20.49 -24.11
CA ALA A 835 37.18 -21.68 -24.88
C ALA A 835 36.84 -21.33 -26.35
N VAL A 836 36.14 -20.22 -26.59
CA VAL A 836 35.80 -19.76 -27.95
C VAL A 836 37.05 -19.27 -28.68
N THR A 837 37.92 -18.49 -28.03
CA THR A 837 39.17 -18.01 -28.63
C THR A 837 40.11 -19.16 -29.00
N GLU A 838 40.31 -20.13 -28.09
CA GLU A 838 41.18 -21.29 -28.34
C GLU A 838 40.66 -22.16 -29.49
N ARG A 839 39.34 -22.42 -29.57
CA ARG A 839 38.74 -23.17 -30.69
C ARG A 839 38.81 -22.42 -32.02
N SER A 840 38.59 -21.11 -32.00
CA SER A 840 38.74 -20.27 -33.19
C SER A 840 40.18 -20.35 -33.72
N MET A 841 41.18 -20.30 -32.83
CA MET A 841 42.60 -20.40 -33.19
C MET A 841 42.98 -21.78 -33.74
N GLN A 842 42.43 -22.88 -33.19
CA GLN A 842 42.65 -24.22 -33.75
C GLN A 842 42.19 -24.33 -35.21
N THR A 843 41.17 -23.55 -35.58
CA THR A 843 40.58 -23.55 -36.94
C THR A 843 41.36 -22.63 -37.91
N ILE A 844 42.15 -21.68 -37.39
CA ILE A 844 42.85 -20.62 -38.15
C ILE A 844 44.33 -20.96 -38.47
N GLN A 845 44.80 -22.19 -38.24
CA GLN A 845 46.22 -22.63 -38.25
C GLN A 845 46.96 -22.20 -36.95
N PRO A 846 47.93 -22.98 -36.41
CA PRO A 846 48.62 -22.61 -35.17
C PRO A 846 49.39 -21.28 -35.33
N LEU A 847 49.33 -20.42 -34.31
CA LEU A 847 49.87 -19.04 -34.33
C LEU A 847 51.34 -18.93 -34.75
N TRP A 848 51.61 -17.85 -35.51
CA TRP A 848 52.85 -17.06 -35.66
C TRP A 848 54.19 -17.81 -35.44
N GLN A 849 54.70 -18.47 -36.49
CA GLN A 849 56.13 -18.84 -36.58
C GLN A 849 56.92 -17.77 -37.31
#